data_AF-A0A6I6VZ92-F1
#
_entry.id   AF-A0A6I6VZ92-F1
#
_cell.length_a   1.000
_cell.length_b   1.000
_cell.length_c   1.000
_cell.angle_alpha   90.00
_cell.angle_beta   90.00
_cell.angle_gamma   90.00
#
_symmetry.space_group_name_H-M   'P 1'
#
loop_
_entity.id
_entity.type
_entity.pdbx_description
1 polymer ?
#
loop_
_entity_poly.entity_id
_entity_poly.type
_entity_poly.pdbx_seq_one_letter_code
_entity_poly.pdbx_strand_id
1 'polypeptide(L)'
;MSTEQADVVIVGAGLAGSIIAYQLGLAGVKVLVLESGPQVPANRNQYLERFYTATLKTPESPYPPVSTLSPARNPAEQNAPRATIADLILGWNNPDVSYLVQKGPLPFTSTYERVGGGTTWHWVATCLRMLPNDFRMKSLYGVGVDWPIGYNDLQSAYCRAEAEIGVAANVADQAYLGITFPTNYEYPMTSIALSLVDGSFVSAVQGQSFQGLPLVVSPTPAGRNSQPYAGRRVCAGNTNCTPICPIQAKYDATVTLNNALNTGNVRVLYKTVASKVTVAADKSVSGIEFIQYQLGDGPATGTGVAVGQRYVIAAHAIETPKLLLNSTSSTWPNGVANSSGQVGRSLADHPIYLAWGLMPEGKRVFPYRGPVSTSGIESLRDGAFRSQRAAWRIEIGNEGFNWPIGDPYTTVADLIDGTNVSRTNPLPNGTGASQVLFGTALVQQLNNLLTRQFRVGFLVEQVEEDPNNANCYIVPSSQYKDRLGIPRPEIHYDLSDYTKEGFKQARILASHVITELLGATELTADIPPGVFTYQGESYSFQGAGHLMGTYRMGADPTTSVVDKYQRSWDHSNLFLVGDGVFPTTGTSNPSLTIAALSIQAGDTLCNDLKAVTVQVQANQPWQGTGVQVSGPSPRLVRYVSGKWLASPVGGMVDGNGSPGLIAKAGYTLPGANEGALIGRVGSSGMPFLVGDLAEIPAGQTGELQLCINDDLEGRYGIGLGDNQGALTVLVGFGTA
;
A
#
# COMPACT_ATOMS: atom_id res chain seq x y z
N MET A 1 19.77 27.94 10.09
CA MET A 1 18.58 27.25 9.58
C MET A 1 18.64 27.34 8.06
N SER A 2 18.77 26.22 7.34
CA SER A 2 18.78 26.24 5.86
C SER A 2 17.36 26.40 5.31
N THR A 3 17.24 26.89 4.09
CA THR A 3 15.96 26.92 3.36
C THR A 3 16.11 26.08 2.10
N GLU A 4 15.25 25.07 1.98
CA GLU A 4 15.23 24.14 0.86
C GLU A 4 13.98 24.41 0.03
N GLN A 5 14.12 24.64 -1.28
CA GLN A 5 12.99 24.98 -2.16
C GLN A 5 12.75 23.92 -3.22
N ALA A 6 11.47 23.75 -3.57
CA ALA A 6 10.95 22.91 -4.64
C ALA A 6 9.53 23.36 -5.02
N ASP A 7 8.99 22.87 -6.14
CA ASP A 7 7.57 23.07 -6.43
C ASP A 7 6.69 22.26 -5.47
N VAL A 8 7.13 21.04 -5.13
CA VAL A 8 6.44 20.13 -4.21
C VAL A 8 7.41 19.60 -3.16
N VAL A 9 7.00 19.65 -1.90
CA VAL A 9 7.73 19.03 -0.77
C VAL A 9 6.97 17.79 -0.34
N ILE A 10 7.66 16.64 -0.30
CA ILE A 10 7.13 15.35 0.14
C ILE A 10 7.86 14.94 1.43
N VAL A 11 7.12 14.52 2.45
CA VAL A 11 7.67 13.95 3.70
C VAL A 11 7.49 12.43 3.67
N GLY A 12 8.60 11.71 3.57
CA GLY A 12 8.65 10.24 3.51
C GLY A 12 9.00 9.71 2.11
N ALA A 13 10.06 8.89 2.02
CA ALA A 13 10.49 8.21 0.79
C ALA A 13 10.06 6.73 0.77
N GLY A 14 8.89 6.42 1.35
CA GLY A 14 8.24 5.11 1.28
C GLY A 14 7.50 4.88 -0.04
N LEU A 15 6.61 3.88 -0.07
CA LEU A 15 5.82 3.53 -1.26
C LEU A 15 5.07 4.72 -1.86
N ALA A 16 4.23 5.37 -1.06
CA ALA A 16 3.39 6.48 -1.50
C ALA A 16 4.20 7.69 -1.98
N GLY A 17 5.18 8.12 -1.16
CA GLY A 17 6.04 9.25 -1.49
C GLY A 17 6.88 9.01 -2.74
N SER A 18 7.36 7.79 -2.96
CA SER A 18 8.16 7.44 -4.15
C SER A 18 7.32 7.45 -5.43
N ILE A 19 6.11 6.90 -5.40
CA ILE A 19 5.18 6.89 -6.54
C ILE A 19 4.81 8.33 -6.95
N ILE A 20 4.42 9.17 -5.97
CA ILE A 20 4.06 10.57 -6.25
C ILE A 20 5.28 11.35 -6.76
N ALA A 21 6.45 11.17 -6.13
CA ALA A 21 7.68 11.81 -6.60
C ALA A 21 8.01 11.41 -8.04
N TYR A 22 7.82 10.13 -8.41
CA TYR A 22 8.07 9.66 -9.76
C TYR A 22 7.11 10.30 -10.78
N GLN A 23 5.80 10.30 -10.51
CA GLN A 23 4.81 10.94 -11.39
C GLN A 23 5.09 12.44 -11.59
N LEU A 24 5.34 13.16 -10.49
CA LEU A 24 5.69 14.59 -10.54
C LEU A 24 7.01 14.83 -11.27
N GLY A 25 8.01 13.98 -11.05
CA GLY A 25 9.29 14.05 -11.73
C GLY A 25 9.15 13.88 -13.24
N LEU A 26 8.33 12.93 -13.70
CA LEU A 26 7.98 12.75 -15.12
C LEU A 26 7.18 13.93 -15.67
N ALA A 27 6.42 14.63 -14.83
CA ALA A 27 5.69 15.85 -15.18
C ALA A 27 6.58 17.10 -15.28
N GLY A 28 7.89 16.99 -15.00
CA GLY A 28 8.81 18.13 -14.97
C GLY A 28 8.66 19.01 -13.73
N VAL A 29 7.97 18.54 -12.69
CA VAL A 29 7.79 19.26 -11.42
C VAL A 29 9.03 19.06 -10.57
N LYS A 30 9.59 20.13 -9.98
CA LYS A 30 10.73 20.02 -9.06
C LYS A 30 10.25 19.52 -7.70
N VAL A 31 10.72 18.34 -7.30
CA VAL A 31 10.30 17.68 -6.06
C VAL A 31 11.45 17.57 -5.07
N LEU A 32 11.17 17.95 -3.82
CA LEU A 32 12.03 17.68 -2.68
C LEU A 32 11.37 16.64 -1.78
N VAL A 33 12.06 15.53 -1.53
CA VAL A 33 11.62 14.52 -0.56
C VAL A 33 12.47 14.61 0.70
N LEU A 34 11.84 14.69 1.88
CA LEU A 34 12.49 14.58 3.18
C LEU A 34 12.34 13.15 3.68
N GLU A 35 13.45 12.43 3.87
CA GLU A 35 13.46 11.08 4.41
C GLU A 35 14.18 11.07 5.77
N SER A 36 13.48 10.60 6.79
CA SER A 36 13.99 10.54 8.16
C SER A 36 15.16 9.58 8.31
N GLY A 37 15.17 8.50 7.53
CA GLY A 37 16.14 7.42 7.60
C GLY A 37 17.35 7.57 6.67
N PRO A 38 18.27 6.59 6.72
CA PRO A 38 19.41 6.53 5.82
C PRO A 38 19.01 6.29 4.37
N GLN A 39 19.92 6.66 3.47
CA GLN A 39 19.77 6.48 2.03
C GLN A 39 19.61 5.02 1.60
N VAL A 40 18.97 4.81 0.45
CA VAL A 40 18.96 3.52 -0.24
C VAL A 40 20.41 3.09 -0.47
N PRO A 41 20.82 1.90 -0.02
CA PRO A 41 22.19 1.45 -0.21
C PRO A 41 22.46 1.17 -1.69
N ALA A 42 23.65 1.51 -2.18
CA ALA A 42 24.07 1.16 -3.54
C ALA A 42 24.10 -0.36 -3.79
N ASN A 43 24.26 -1.15 -2.73
CA ASN A 43 24.20 -2.61 -2.77
C ASN A 43 23.49 -3.16 -1.52
N ARG A 44 22.53 -4.07 -1.73
CA ARG A 44 21.76 -4.75 -0.67
C ARG A 44 22.58 -5.74 0.16
N ASN A 45 23.78 -6.12 -0.29
CA ASN A 45 24.65 -7.08 0.39
C ASN A 45 24.91 -6.73 1.86
N GLN A 46 25.07 -5.44 2.19
CA GLN A 46 25.26 -5.02 3.59
C GLN A 46 24.04 -5.33 4.46
N TYR A 47 22.82 -5.21 3.92
CA TYR A 47 21.61 -5.59 4.65
C TYR A 47 21.48 -7.11 4.76
N LEU A 48 21.89 -7.86 3.72
CA LEU A 48 21.93 -9.33 3.77
C LEU A 48 22.93 -9.84 4.81
N GLU A 49 24.15 -9.31 4.84
CA GLU A 49 25.18 -9.66 5.82
C GLU A 49 24.69 -9.38 7.25
N ARG A 50 24.06 -8.22 7.49
CA ARG A 50 23.43 -7.90 8.78
C ARG A 50 22.37 -8.92 9.15
N PHE A 51 21.48 -9.26 8.22
CA PHE A 51 20.46 -10.26 8.47
C PHE A 51 21.05 -11.63 8.80
N TYR A 52 22.04 -12.10 8.04
CA TYR A 52 22.65 -13.41 8.27
C TYR A 52 23.39 -13.49 9.59
N THR A 53 24.04 -12.40 10.02
CA THR A 53 24.79 -12.33 11.28
C THR A 53 23.94 -11.95 12.50
N ALA A 54 22.72 -11.45 12.32
CA ALA A 54 21.82 -11.12 13.42
C ALA A 54 21.41 -12.37 14.22
N THR A 55 21.48 -12.31 15.55
CA THR A 55 21.00 -13.39 16.44
C THR A 55 19.49 -13.55 16.36
N LEU A 56 18.75 -12.43 16.45
CA LEU A 56 17.31 -12.43 16.32
C LEU A 56 16.92 -12.14 14.85
N LYS A 57 16.09 -13.01 14.28
CA LYS A 57 15.65 -12.95 12.88
C LYS A 57 14.24 -12.34 12.79
N THR A 58 14.14 -11.02 12.70
CA THR A 58 12.87 -10.28 12.56
C THR A 58 12.80 -9.54 11.21
N PRO A 59 11.63 -8.99 10.85
CA PRO A 59 11.48 -8.09 9.71
C PRO A 59 12.50 -6.93 9.69
N GLU A 60 12.90 -6.42 10.85
CA GLU A 60 13.77 -5.24 11.00
C GLU A 60 15.27 -5.56 11.04
N SER A 61 15.66 -6.83 11.29
CA SER A 61 17.07 -7.24 11.45
C SER A 61 18.04 -6.78 10.36
N PRO A 62 17.66 -6.65 9.06
CA PRO A 62 18.58 -6.13 8.04
C PRO A 62 18.86 -4.61 8.11
N TYR A 63 17.96 -3.80 8.70
CA TYR A 63 17.81 -2.38 8.36
C TYR A 63 18.24 -1.39 9.45
N PRO A 64 19.12 -0.41 9.14
CA PRO A 64 19.62 0.55 10.11
C PRO A 64 18.57 1.55 10.61
N PRO A 65 18.71 2.09 11.83
CA PRO A 65 19.72 1.73 12.83
C PRO A 65 19.56 0.26 13.28
N VAL A 66 20.64 -0.52 13.17
CA VAL A 66 20.75 -1.89 13.71
C VAL A 66 21.98 -1.88 14.60
N SER A 67 21.82 -2.23 15.86
CA SER A 67 22.88 -2.87 16.62
C SER A 67 22.28 -4.06 17.33
N THR A 68 22.13 -5.16 16.58
CA THR A 68 21.90 -6.54 17.06
C THR A 68 20.97 -6.70 18.27
N LEU A 69 19.74 -6.16 18.27
CA LEU A 69 18.56 -6.57 19.07
C LEU A 69 18.80 -7.05 20.54
N SER A 70 19.90 -6.62 21.18
CA SER A 70 20.33 -6.90 22.56
C SER A 70 21.69 -6.22 22.85
N PRO A 71 21.80 -5.37 23.89
CA PRO A 71 20.64 -4.81 24.59
C PRO A 71 19.87 -3.87 23.64
N ALA A 72 18.55 -3.79 23.84
CA ALA A 72 17.73 -2.77 23.19
C ALA A 72 18.31 -1.39 23.53
N ARG A 73 18.48 -0.53 22.53
CA ARG A 73 18.91 0.85 22.76
C ARG A 73 17.71 1.70 23.12
N ASN A 74 17.84 2.50 24.17
CA ASN A 74 16.81 3.42 24.58
C ASN A 74 16.39 4.32 23.39
N PRO A 75 15.11 4.34 22.98
CA PRO A 75 14.67 5.20 21.88
C PRO A 75 14.92 6.70 22.12
N ALA A 76 15.06 7.14 23.38
CA ALA A 76 15.47 8.50 23.73
C ALA A 76 16.91 8.85 23.29
N GLU A 77 17.71 7.85 22.94
CA GLU A 77 19.10 8.01 22.47
C GLU A 77 19.22 7.85 20.95
N GLN A 78 18.11 7.76 20.22
CA GLN A 78 18.09 7.58 18.77
C GLN A 78 17.48 8.78 18.07
N ASN A 79 18.05 9.18 16.92
CA ASN A 79 17.58 10.32 16.13
C ASN A 79 16.39 9.99 15.20
N ALA A 80 16.25 8.72 14.80
CA ALA A 80 15.13 8.24 14.00
C ALA A 80 14.67 6.84 14.47
N PRO A 81 14.25 6.69 15.73
CA PRO A 81 13.75 5.41 16.26
C PRO A 81 12.48 4.97 15.53
N ARG A 82 12.19 3.67 15.61
CA ARG A 82 11.00 3.04 15.04
C ARG A 82 10.57 1.87 15.90
N ALA A 83 9.33 1.42 15.72
CA ALA A 83 8.85 0.21 16.37
C ALA A 83 9.51 -1.03 15.74
N THR A 84 9.95 -1.99 16.56
CA THR A 84 10.54 -3.25 16.08
C THR A 84 9.93 -4.47 16.78
N ILE A 85 10.05 -5.66 16.19
CA ILE A 85 9.60 -6.89 16.86
C ILE A 85 10.42 -7.16 18.12
N ALA A 86 11.68 -6.73 18.18
CA ALA A 86 12.48 -6.86 19.41
C ALA A 86 11.93 -5.98 20.53
N ASP A 87 11.41 -4.78 20.23
CA ASP A 87 10.73 -3.95 21.23
C ASP A 87 9.59 -4.73 21.88
N LEU A 88 8.82 -5.46 21.05
CA LEU A 88 7.68 -6.24 21.50
C LEU A 88 8.08 -7.43 22.39
N ILE A 89 9.15 -8.14 22.02
CA ILE A 89 9.65 -9.31 22.73
C ILE A 89 10.35 -8.91 24.05
N LEU A 90 11.15 -7.84 24.04
CA LEU A 90 12.01 -7.46 25.16
C LEU A 90 11.32 -6.59 26.21
N GLY A 91 10.28 -5.83 25.84
CA GLY A 91 9.61 -4.93 26.77
C GLY A 91 8.67 -3.95 26.08
N TRP A 92 7.58 -4.45 25.49
CA TRP A 92 6.61 -3.68 24.71
C TRP A 92 5.95 -2.53 25.50
N ASN A 93 5.85 -2.68 26.83
CA ASN A 93 5.26 -1.71 27.76
C ASN A 93 6.33 -0.88 28.50
N ASN A 94 7.62 -1.11 28.22
CA ASN A 94 8.70 -0.34 28.79
C ASN A 94 9.13 0.75 27.80
N PRO A 95 8.89 2.04 28.09
CA PRO A 95 9.25 3.13 27.20
C PRO A 95 10.78 3.30 27.04
N ASP A 96 11.61 2.75 27.93
CA ASP A 96 13.07 2.72 27.74
C ASP A 96 13.53 1.65 26.74
N VAL A 97 12.63 0.76 26.32
CA VAL A 97 12.91 -0.33 25.38
C VAL A 97 12.14 -0.13 24.07
N SER A 98 10.82 0.01 24.14
CA SER A 98 9.94 0.16 22.98
C SER A 98 9.88 1.61 22.52
N TYR A 99 9.98 1.89 21.21
CA TYR A 99 9.77 3.26 20.68
C TYR A 99 8.34 3.75 20.87
N LEU A 100 7.35 2.88 20.66
CA LEU A 100 5.95 3.20 20.89
C LEU A 100 5.70 3.21 22.40
N VAL A 101 5.12 4.29 22.91
CA VAL A 101 4.66 4.39 24.30
C VAL A 101 3.24 3.82 24.34
N GLN A 102 3.11 2.56 24.74
CA GLN A 102 1.83 1.84 24.67
C GLN A 102 1.09 1.94 26.01
N LYS A 103 -0.08 2.58 26.01
CA LYS A 103 -0.92 2.81 27.20
C LYS A 103 -2.32 2.21 27.11
N GLY A 104 -2.67 1.60 25.98
CA GLY A 104 -3.95 0.91 25.81
C GLY A 104 -4.04 -0.41 26.57
N PRO A 105 -5.25 -1.00 26.65
CA PRO A 105 -5.46 -2.32 27.27
C PRO A 105 -4.75 -3.44 26.52
N LEU A 106 -4.52 -3.30 25.22
CA LEU A 106 -3.81 -4.26 24.37
C LEU A 106 -2.55 -3.63 23.74
N PRO A 107 -1.49 -4.41 23.50
CA PRO A 107 -0.34 -3.93 22.74
C PRO A 107 -0.72 -3.77 21.26
N PHE A 108 -0.18 -2.73 20.65
CA PHE A 108 -0.11 -2.61 19.20
C PHE A 108 1.14 -3.35 18.69
N THR A 109 0.95 -4.46 18.00
CA THR A 109 2.03 -5.42 17.70
C THR A 109 2.59 -5.31 16.28
N SER A 110 2.31 -4.20 15.59
CA SER A 110 2.78 -3.92 14.23
C SER A 110 3.99 -2.98 14.21
N THR A 111 4.83 -3.15 13.19
CA THR A 111 6.10 -2.44 13.03
C THR A 111 6.22 -1.81 11.63
N TYR A 112 7.21 -0.94 11.45
CA TYR A 112 7.47 -0.26 10.18
C TYR A 112 8.92 0.19 10.07
N GLU A 113 9.35 0.55 8.87
CA GLU A 113 10.73 0.95 8.59
C GLU A 113 10.89 2.46 8.33
N ARG A 114 11.99 3.02 8.83
CA ARG A 114 12.43 4.40 8.60
C ARG A 114 13.78 4.39 7.88
N VAL A 115 13.73 4.07 6.59
CA VAL A 115 14.85 4.03 5.64
C VAL A 115 14.35 4.45 4.26
N GLY A 116 15.20 4.90 3.35
CA GLY A 116 14.79 5.14 1.96
C GLY A 116 14.14 3.90 1.34
N GLY A 117 12.90 4.01 0.85
CA GLY A 117 12.04 2.90 0.41
C GLY A 117 10.99 2.44 1.44
N GLY A 118 11.14 2.82 2.71
CA GLY A 118 10.21 2.53 3.80
C GLY A 118 9.92 1.04 4.02
N THR A 119 8.76 0.73 4.58
CA THR A 119 8.33 -0.62 5.02
C THR A 119 8.30 -1.68 3.90
N THR A 120 8.21 -1.28 2.62
CA THR A 120 8.22 -2.23 1.49
C THR A 120 9.56 -2.97 1.31
N TRP A 121 10.59 -2.62 2.06
CA TRP A 121 11.77 -3.46 2.19
C TRP A 121 11.45 -4.87 2.70
N HIS A 122 10.64 -4.99 3.75
CA HIS A 122 10.39 -6.26 4.45
C HIS A 122 8.97 -6.82 4.35
N TRP A 123 8.06 -6.18 3.63
CA TRP A 123 6.75 -6.77 3.30
C TRP A 123 6.86 -8.06 2.48
N VAL A 124 5.77 -8.86 2.45
CA VAL A 124 5.67 -10.11 1.66
C VAL A 124 5.37 -9.85 0.17
N ALA A 125 4.98 -8.62 -0.19
CA ALA A 125 4.52 -8.20 -1.52
C ALA A 125 3.24 -8.89 -1.99
N THR A 126 2.28 -9.08 -1.09
CA THR A 126 0.89 -9.41 -1.44
C THR A 126 0.19 -8.16 -1.99
N CYS A 127 -0.47 -8.30 -3.14
CA CYS A 127 -1.07 -7.20 -3.90
C CYS A 127 -2.54 -7.49 -4.23
N LEU A 128 -3.34 -7.77 -3.20
CA LEU A 128 -4.79 -7.94 -3.36
C LEU A 128 -5.45 -6.57 -3.57
N ARG A 129 -6.43 -6.50 -4.48
CA ARG A 129 -7.37 -5.37 -4.51
C ARG A 129 -8.34 -5.48 -3.33
N MET A 130 -8.79 -4.33 -2.81
CA MET A 130 -9.95 -4.30 -1.92
C MET A 130 -11.20 -4.75 -2.68
N LEU A 131 -12.13 -5.38 -1.97
CA LEU A 131 -13.41 -5.79 -2.56
C LEU A 131 -14.32 -4.57 -2.74
N PRO A 132 -15.25 -4.57 -3.71
CA PRO A 132 -16.22 -3.47 -3.86
C PRO A 132 -17.03 -3.17 -2.60
N ASN A 133 -17.30 -4.17 -1.77
CA ASN A 133 -18.05 -3.99 -0.52
C ASN A 133 -17.19 -3.46 0.63
N ASP A 134 -15.85 -3.56 0.57
CA ASP A 134 -14.97 -2.94 1.57
C ASP A 134 -15.10 -1.41 1.59
N PHE A 135 -15.55 -0.82 0.47
CA PHE A 135 -15.83 0.62 0.33
C PHE A 135 -17.18 1.05 0.95
N ARG A 136 -18.04 0.10 1.35
CA ARG A 136 -19.45 0.32 1.70
C ARG A 136 -19.86 -0.39 3.00
N MET A 137 -18.97 -0.41 3.98
CA MET A 137 -19.17 -1.16 5.23
C MET A 137 -20.40 -0.68 6.01
N LYS A 138 -20.63 0.63 6.10
CA LYS A 138 -21.73 1.19 6.87
C LYS A 138 -23.06 0.97 6.15
N SER A 139 -23.12 1.30 4.86
CA SER A 139 -24.37 1.19 4.09
C SER A 139 -24.82 -0.25 3.85
N LEU A 140 -23.90 -1.21 3.73
CA LEU A 140 -24.24 -2.62 3.49
C LEU A 140 -24.36 -3.45 4.77
N TYR A 141 -23.45 -3.25 5.72
CA TYR A 141 -23.31 -4.13 6.89
C TYR A 141 -23.65 -3.44 8.22
N GLY A 142 -23.86 -2.13 8.22
CA GLY A 142 -24.22 -1.36 9.43
C GLY A 142 -23.05 -1.05 10.36
N VAL A 143 -21.84 -1.51 10.05
CA VAL A 143 -20.61 -1.35 10.85
C VAL A 143 -19.61 -0.41 10.17
N GLY A 144 -18.69 0.17 10.93
CA GLY A 144 -17.65 1.04 10.38
C GLY A 144 -18.19 2.30 9.69
N VAL A 145 -17.51 2.73 8.63
CA VAL A 145 -17.86 3.90 7.79
C VAL A 145 -17.74 3.55 6.31
N ASP A 146 -18.43 4.30 5.47
CA ASP A 146 -18.26 4.19 4.02
C ASP A 146 -17.10 5.05 3.53
N TRP A 147 -16.45 4.60 2.47
CA TRP A 147 -15.46 5.39 1.76
C TRP A 147 -16.16 6.48 0.93
N PRO A 148 -15.54 7.66 0.73
CA PRO A 148 -16.07 8.70 -0.15
C PRO A 148 -15.84 8.40 -1.66
N ILE A 149 -15.34 7.20 -1.96
CA ILE A 149 -15.04 6.64 -3.29
C ILE A 149 -15.44 5.16 -3.31
N GLY A 150 -15.68 4.61 -4.50
CA GLY A 150 -15.93 3.19 -4.71
C GLY A 150 -14.79 2.48 -5.45
N TYR A 151 -14.93 1.15 -5.57
CA TYR A 151 -13.97 0.31 -6.31
C TYR A 151 -13.70 0.80 -7.75
N ASN A 152 -14.76 1.18 -8.47
CA ASN A 152 -14.65 1.63 -9.84
C ASN A 152 -13.86 2.96 -9.96
N ASP A 153 -13.93 3.84 -8.96
CA ASP A 153 -13.15 5.08 -8.95
C ASP A 153 -11.64 4.83 -8.87
N LEU A 154 -11.24 3.65 -8.37
CA LEU A 154 -9.84 3.23 -8.27
C LEU A 154 -9.43 2.23 -9.36
N GLN A 155 -10.33 1.80 -10.27
CA GLN A 155 -10.04 0.71 -11.20
C GLN A 155 -8.80 0.97 -12.05
N SER A 156 -8.70 2.16 -12.67
CA SER A 156 -7.51 2.50 -13.45
C SER A 156 -6.26 2.69 -12.58
N ALA A 157 -6.42 3.29 -11.40
CA ALA A 157 -5.32 3.47 -10.46
C ALA A 157 -4.75 2.13 -9.98
N TYR A 158 -5.61 1.12 -9.78
CA TYR A 158 -5.18 -0.26 -9.51
C TYR A 158 -4.39 -0.85 -10.68
N CYS A 159 -4.89 -0.73 -11.91
CA CYS A 159 -4.18 -1.23 -13.10
C CYS A 159 -2.76 -0.63 -13.22
N ARG A 160 -2.63 0.67 -12.98
CA ARG A 160 -1.34 1.38 -13.00
C ARG A 160 -0.46 1.00 -11.82
N ALA A 161 -1.02 0.83 -10.63
CA ALA A 161 -0.29 0.36 -9.46
C ALA A 161 0.25 -1.06 -9.67
N GLU A 162 -0.55 -1.94 -10.26
CA GLU A 162 -0.13 -3.30 -10.62
C GLU A 162 1.04 -3.27 -11.61
N ALA A 163 0.97 -2.42 -12.64
CA ALA A 163 2.05 -2.22 -13.61
C ALA A 163 3.33 -1.65 -13.00
N GLU A 164 3.24 -0.64 -12.14
CA GLU A 164 4.38 -0.02 -11.45
C GLU A 164 5.07 -1.02 -10.51
N ILE A 165 4.28 -1.76 -9.72
CA ILE A 165 4.82 -2.75 -8.78
C ILE A 165 5.39 -3.98 -9.53
N GLY A 166 4.80 -4.32 -10.69
CA GLY A 166 5.03 -5.58 -11.37
C GLY A 166 4.31 -6.71 -10.65
N VAL A 167 2.98 -6.70 -10.69
CA VAL A 167 2.15 -7.73 -10.06
C VAL A 167 2.02 -8.97 -10.96
N ALA A 168 2.28 -10.13 -10.37
CA ALA A 168 2.09 -11.45 -10.97
C ALA A 168 0.76 -12.04 -10.51
N ALA A 169 -0.18 -12.22 -11.44
CA ALA A 169 -1.50 -12.83 -11.23
C ALA A 169 -2.17 -13.16 -12.57
N ASN A 170 -3.32 -13.84 -12.54
CA ASN A 170 -4.20 -13.98 -13.71
C ASN A 170 -5.57 -13.41 -13.37
N VAL A 171 -6.19 -12.71 -14.31
CA VAL A 171 -7.54 -12.13 -14.13
C VAL A 171 -8.58 -13.18 -13.74
N ALA A 172 -8.52 -14.37 -14.35
CA ALA A 172 -9.44 -15.47 -14.06
C ALA A 172 -9.40 -15.92 -12.59
N ASP A 173 -8.23 -15.83 -11.94
CA ASP A 173 -8.06 -16.21 -10.53
C ASP A 173 -8.52 -15.10 -9.57
N GLN A 174 -8.60 -13.85 -10.04
CA GLN A 174 -8.85 -12.67 -9.20
C GLN A 174 -10.25 -12.06 -9.37
N ALA A 175 -11.00 -12.47 -10.39
CA ALA A 175 -12.36 -11.99 -10.66
C ALA A 175 -13.40 -12.69 -9.76
N TYR A 176 -13.29 -12.49 -8.45
CA TYR A 176 -14.20 -13.04 -7.43
C TYR A 176 -14.79 -11.92 -6.57
N LEU A 177 -15.90 -12.21 -5.87
CA LEU A 177 -16.56 -11.29 -4.92
C LEU A 177 -16.77 -9.86 -5.47
N GLY A 178 -17.13 -9.75 -6.75
CA GLY A 178 -17.43 -8.49 -7.43
C GLY A 178 -16.22 -7.72 -7.95
N ILE A 179 -14.99 -8.20 -7.78
CA ILE A 179 -13.80 -7.63 -8.44
C ILE A 179 -13.99 -7.74 -9.95
N THR A 180 -13.81 -6.61 -10.66
CA THR A 180 -13.91 -6.54 -12.11
C THR A 180 -12.69 -5.85 -12.72
N PHE A 181 -12.33 -6.26 -13.93
CA PHE A 181 -11.20 -5.72 -14.67
C PHE A 181 -11.66 -5.05 -15.96
N PRO A 182 -10.94 -4.02 -16.44
CA PRO A 182 -11.20 -3.47 -17.77
C PRO A 182 -11.14 -4.56 -18.85
N THR A 183 -11.86 -4.33 -19.95
CA THR A 183 -11.85 -5.27 -21.09
C THR A 183 -10.44 -5.42 -21.63
N ASN A 184 -10.00 -6.65 -21.89
CA ASN A 184 -8.64 -7.00 -22.33
C ASN A 184 -7.51 -6.62 -21.36
N TYR A 185 -7.82 -6.30 -20.10
CA TYR A 185 -6.78 -6.12 -19.09
C TYR A 185 -6.04 -7.44 -18.83
N GLU A 186 -4.73 -7.36 -18.81
CA GLU A 186 -3.86 -8.44 -18.35
C GLU A 186 -2.96 -7.91 -17.23
N TYR A 187 -2.72 -8.76 -16.24
CA TYR A 187 -1.70 -8.46 -15.24
C TYR A 187 -0.32 -8.36 -15.91
N PRO A 188 0.61 -7.56 -15.35
CA PRO A 188 1.95 -7.41 -15.91
C PRO A 188 2.72 -8.73 -16.09
N MET A 189 2.39 -9.73 -15.26
CA MET A 189 2.96 -11.06 -15.32
C MET A 189 1.93 -12.11 -14.90
N THR A 190 2.11 -13.36 -15.35
CA THR A 190 1.26 -14.48 -14.95
C THR A 190 1.44 -14.86 -13.49
N SER A 191 0.45 -15.54 -12.90
CA SER A 191 0.51 -16.02 -11.50
C SER A 191 1.78 -16.79 -11.16
N ILE A 192 2.27 -16.61 -9.92
CA ILE A 192 3.30 -17.47 -9.33
C ILE A 192 2.72 -18.87 -9.11
N ALA A 193 3.49 -19.91 -9.44
CA ALA A 193 3.06 -21.29 -9.24
C ALA A 193 2.79 -21.58 -7.75
N LEU A 194 1.74 -22.36 -7.50
CA LEU A 194 1.38 -22.84 -6.17
C LEU A 194 2.51 -23.69 -5.56
N SER A 195 2.70 -23.56 -4.25
CA SER A 195 3.60 -24.40 -3.48
C SER A 195 3.01 -25.80 -3.27
N LEU A 196 3.85 -26.74 -2.82
CA LEU A 196 3.36 -28.08 -2.45
C LEU A 196 2.49 -28.05 -1.19
N VAL A 197 2.69 -27.06 -0.31
CA VAL A 197 1.79 -26.79 0.82
C VAL A 197 0.41 -26.38 0.30
N ASP A 198 0.34 -25.45 -0.65
CA ASP A 198 -0.94 -25.03 -1.24
C ASP A 198 -1.71 -26.22 -1.83
N GLY A 199 -1.01 -27.13 -2.51
CA GLY A 199 -1.62 -28.34 -3.11
C GLY A 199 -2.32 -29.25 -2.10
N SER A 200 -1.81 -29.36 -0.86
CA SER A 200 -2.50 -30.12 0.19
C SER A 200 -3.78 -29.42 0.65
N PHE A 201 -3.78 -28.09 0.71
CA PHE A 201 -4.98 -27.32 1.04
C PHE A 201 -6.02 -27.40 -0.07
N VAL A 202 -5.63 -27.29 -1.35
CA VAL A 202 -6.53 -27.45 -2.51
C VAL A 202 -7.32 -28.76 -2.40
N SER A 203 -6.62 -29.86 -2.10
CA SER A 203 -7.24 -31.18 -1.98
C SER A 203 -8.14 -31.28 -0.75
N ALA A 204 -7.72 -30.72 0.38
CA ALA A 204 -8.42 -30.81 1.66
C ALA A 204 -9.72 -30.00 1.70
N VAL A 205 -9.74 -28.82 1.08
CA VAL A 205 -10.91 -27.92 1.11
C VAL A 205 -11.89 -28.15 -0.04
N GLN A 206 -11.57 -29.02 -0.99
CA GLN A 206 -12.42 -29.27 -2.15
C GLN A 206 -13.83 -29.72 -1.72
N GLY A 207 -14.85 -28.98 -2.16
CA GLY A 207 -16.25 -29.24 -1.83
C GLY A 207 -16.65 -28.87 -0.40
N GLN A 208 -15.74 -28.31 0.40
CA GLN A 208 -16.01 -27.86 1.76
C GLN A 208 -16.54 -26.42 1.76
N SER A 209 -17.27 -26.08 2.83
CA SER A 209 -17.78 -24.73 3.05
C SER A 209 -17.71 -24.35 4.52
N PHE A 210 -17.67 -23.05 4.79
CA PHE A 210 -17.76 -22.48 6.13
C PHE A 210 -18.82 -21.39 6.13
N GLN A 211 -19.79 -21.48 7.04
CA GLN A 211 -20.94 -20.56 7.10
C GLN A 211 -21.66 -20.40 5.74
N GLY A 212 -21.76 -21.49 4.97
CA GLY A 212 -22.42 -21.53 3.66
C GLY A 212 -21.60 -20.97 2.50
N LEU A 213 -20.35 -20.53 2.74
CA LEU A 213 -19.45 -20.04 1.69
C LEU A 213 -18.39 -21.09 1.35
N PRO A 214 -18.07 -21.31 0.06
CA PRO A 214 -17.11 -22.33 -0.34
C PRO A 214 -15.71 -22.00 0.14
N LEU A 215 -14.92 -23.01 0.51
CA LEU A 215 -13.49 -22.82 0.77
C LEU A 215 -12.72 -23.08 -0.53
N VAL A 216 -12.10 -22.03 -1.08
CA VAL A 216 -11.39 -22.09 -2.37
C VAL A 216 -9.99 -21.52 -2.21
N VAL A 217 -8.99 -22.38 -2.41
CA VAL A 217 -7.59 -21.93 -2.52
C VAL A 217 -7.40 -21.21 -3.85
N SER A 218 -6.93 -19.97 -3.79
CA SER A 218 -6.68 -19.12 -4.95
C SER A 218 -5.23 -18.62 -4.93
N PRO A 219 -4.54 -18.56 -6.08
CA PRO A 219 -3.24 -17.90 -6.17
C PRO A 219 -3.32 -16.46 -5.67
N THR A 220 -2.35 -16.06 -4.84
CA THR A 220 -2.29 -14.70 -4.30
C THR A 220 -1.59 -13.78 -5.30
N PRO A 221 -2.18 -12.65 -5.71
CA PRO A 221 -1.52 -11.66 -6.56
C PRO A 221 -0.30 -11.09 -5.83
N ALA A 222 0.85 -11.07 -6.48
CA ALA A 222 2.11 -10.75 -5.81
C ALA A 222 2.96 -9.75 -6.60
N GLY A 223 3.48 -8.73 -5.92
CA GLY A 223 4.52 -7.82 -6.43
C GLY A 223 5.88 -8.52 -6.54
N ARG A 224 5.93 -9.61 -7.30
CA ARG A 224 7.03 -10.56 -7.38
C ARG A 224 7.12 -11.10 -8.79
N ASN A 225 8.33 -11.12 -9.32
CA ASN A 225 8.57 -11.49 -10.70
C ASN A 225 8.40 -13.00 -10.92
N SER A 226 7.33 -13.41 -11.61
CA SER A 226 7.17 -14.77 -12.17
C SER A 226 7.94 -14.92 -13.49
N GLN A 227 8.17 -13.80 -14.17
CA GLN A 227 8.97 -13.66 -15.38
C GLN A 227 9.86 -12.40 -15.27
N PRO A 228 10.93 -12.23 -16.08
CA PRO A 228 11.70 -10.99 -16.06
C PRO A 228 10.79 -9.79 -16.34
N TYR A 229 10.87 -8.75 -15.51
CA TYR A 229 9.99 -7.58 -15.63
C TYR A 229 10.70 -6.33 -15.13
N ALA A 230 10.57 -5.23 -15.88
CA ALA A 230 11.16 -3.91 -15.56
C ALA A 230 12.64 -3.97 -15.13
N GLY A 231 13.46 -4.76 -15.85
CA GLY A 231 14.89 -4.92 -15.56
C GLY A 231 15.22 -5.76 -14.31
N ARG A 232 14.23 -6.36 -13.65
CA ARG A 232 14.40 -7.21 -12.46
C ARG A 232 14.25 -8.70 -12.79
N ARG A 233 15.04 -9.53 -12.12
CA ARG A 233 15.11 -10.99 -12.34
C ARG A 233 13.87 -11.72 -11.80
N VAL A 234 13.61 -12.91 -12.35
CA VAL A 234 12.60 -13.87 -11.85
C VAL A 234 12.89 -14.26 -10.41
N CYS A 235 11.83 -14.55 -9.65
CA CYS A 235 11.96 -15.12 -8.31
C CYS A 235 12.72 -16.46 -8.34
N ALA A 236 13.83 -16.51 -7.61
CA ALA A 236 14.64 -17.73 -7.45
C ALA A 236 14.19 -18.60 -6.26
N GLY A 237 13.05 -18.30 -5.62
CA GLY A 237 12.51 -19.10 -4.52
C GLY A 237 13.38 -19.12 -3.26
N ASN A 238 13.99 -17.98 -2.91
CA ASN A 238 14.90 -17.88 -1.74
C ASN A 238 14.22 -18.10 -0.37
N THR A 239 12.88 -18.19 -0.30
CA THR A 239 12.11 -18.29 0.96
C THR A 239 12.48 -17.20 1.98
N ASN A 240 12.88 -16.03 1.50
CA ASN A 240 13.31 -14.89 2.32
C ASN A 240 12.66 -13.61 1.78
N CYS A 241 11.35 -13.66 1.54
CA CYS A 241 10.61 -12.49 1.03
C CYS A 241 10.60 -11.38 2.10
N THR A 242 10.31 -11.80 3.32
CA THR A 242 10.56 -11.09 4.57
C THR A 242 11.74 -11.80 5.25
N PRO A 243 12.73 -11.09 5.79
CA PRO A 243 12.82 -9.64 5.85
C PRO A 243 13.42 -8.98 4.61
N ILE A 244 14.12 -9.72 3.73
CA ILE A 244 14.83 -9.12 2.59
C ILE A 244 15.01 -10.09 1.41
N CYS A 245 14.52 -9.70 0.22
CA CYS A 245 14.78 -10.46 -1.01
C CYS A 245 16.22 -10.23 -1.50
N PRO A 246 17.08 -11.27 -1.61
CA PRO A 246 18.49 -11.07 -1.97
C PRO A 246 18.73 -10.54 -3.39
N ILE A 247 17.79 -10.80 -4.30
CA ILE A 247 17.95 -10.51 -5.74
C ILE A 247 16.97 -9.44 -6.26
N GLN A 248 16.21 -8.80 -5.37
CA GLN A 248 15.15 -7.84 -5.71
C GLN A 248 14.11 -8.37 -6.72
N ALA A 249 13.86 -9.68 -6.72
CA ALA A 249 12.76 -10.27 -7.50
C ALA A 249 11.37 -9.91 -6.93
N LYS A 250 11.32 -9.55 -5.64
CA LYS A 250 10.17 -8.93 -4.97
C LYS A 250 10.31 -7.41 -5.06
N TYR A 251 9.22 -6.69 -5.36
CA TYR A 251 9.22 -5.24 -5.38
C TYR A 251 9.51 -4.69 -3.98
N ASP A 252 10.24 -3.59 -3.95
CA ASP A 252 10.32 -2.65 -2.84
C ASP A 252 10.41 -1.25 -3.44
N ALA A 253 9.94 -0.23 -2.73
CA ALA A 253 9.74 1.12 -3.27
C ALA A 253 11.04 1.81 -3.69
N THR A 254 12.21 1.22 -3.40
CA THR A 254 13.48 1.71 -3.92
C THR A 254 13.55 1.65 -5.45
N VAL A 255 12.81 0.74 -6.08
CA VAL A 255 12.69 0.67 -7.55
C VAL A 255 12.11 1.96 -8.09
N THR A 256 10.93 2.35 -7.60
CA THR A 256 10.24 3.58 -8.02
C THR A 256 10.97 4.83 -7.55
N LEU A 257 11.57 4.82 -6.36
CA LEU A 257 12.37 5.94 -5.87
C LEU A 257 13.59 6.20 -6.77
N ASN A 258 14.28 5.16 -7.22
CA ASN A 258 15.39 5.29 -8.17
C ASN A 258 14.90 5.83 -9.52
N ASN A 259 13.74 5.37 -10.01
CA ASN A 259 13.13 5.92 -11.21
C ASN A 259 12.77 7.40 -11.06
N ALA A 260 12.25 7.81 -9.89
CA ALA A 260 11.97 9.20 -9.56
C ALA A 260 13.24 10.06 -9.63
N LEU A 261 14.33 9.61 -9.01
CA LEU A 261 15.63 10.30 -9.07
C LEU A 261 16.16 10.41 -10.51
N ASN A 262 16.02 9.35 -11.32
CA ASN A 262 16.47 9.32 -12.71
C ASN A 262 15.74 10.32 -13.62
N THR A 263 14.60 10.89 -13.20
CA THR A 263 13.96 11.99 -13.93
C THR A 263 14.78 13.27 -13.92
N GLY A 264 15.73 13.43 -12.99
CA GLY A 264 16.48 14.67 -12.77
C GLY A 264 15.68 15.82 -12.16
N ASN A 265 14.40 15.58 -11.84
CA ASN A 265 13.48 16.57 -11.26
C ASN A 265 13.21 16.32 -9.77
N VAL A 266 13.67 15.19 -9.23
CA VAL A 266 13.46 14.77 -7.85
C VAL A 266 14.80 14.71 -7.12
N ARG A 267 14.84 15.23 -5.89
CA ARG A 267 15.95 15.01 -4.95
C ARG A 267 15.45 14.61 -3.58
N VAL A 268 16.25 13.83 -2.86
CA VAL A 268 15.93 13.34 -1.50
C VAL A 268 16.96 13.87 -0.51
N LEU A 269 16.51 14.42 0.61
CA LEU A 269 17.34 14.69 1.78
C LEU A 269 17.14 13.56 2.79
N TYR A 270 18.13 12.68 2.89
CA TYR A 270 18.15 11.59 3.86
C TYR A 270 18.58 12.06 5.25
N LYS A 271 18.30 11.25 6.27
CA LYS A 271 18.58 11.55 7.69
C LYS A 271 18.06 12.93 8.10
N THR A 272 16.89 13.29 7.56
CA THR A 272 16.26 14.58 7.68
C THR A 272 14.84 14.37 8.21
N VAL A 273 14.66 14.58 9.51
CA VAL A 273 13.40 14.32 10.22
C VAL A 273 12.53 15.57 10.18
N ALA A 274 11.39 15.49 9.49
CA ALA A 274 10.38 16.55 9.56
C ALA A 274 9.86 16.68 11.00
N SER A 275 9.93 17.88 11.56
CA SER A 275 9.63 18.14 12.98
C SER A 275 8.39 18.99 13.20
N LYS A 276 8.04 19.86 12.24
CA LYS A 276 6.88 20.75 12.33
C LYS A 276 6.38 21.19 10.97
N VAL A 277 5.07 21.25 10.80
CA VAL A 277 4.37 21.90 9.68
C VAL A 277 4.04 23.33 10.09
N THR A 278 4.46 24.30 9.28
CA THR A 278 4.14 25.71 9.49
C THR A 278 3.00 26.15 8.57
N VAL A 279 2.10 26.97 9.09
CA VAL A 279 0.89 27.43 8.40
C VAL A 279 0.84 28.95 8.41
N ALA A 280 0.54 29.56 7.26
CA ALA A 280 0.38 30.99 7.10
C ALA A 280 -1.00 31.48 7.60
N ALA A 281 -1.18 32.81 7.64
CA ALA A 281 -2.43 33.42 8.11
C ALA A 281 -3.66 33.07 7.24
N ASP A 282 -3.44 32.81 5.94
CA ASP A 282 -4.48 32.37 4.99
C ASP A 282 -4.81 30.87 5.09
N LYS A 283 -4.25 30.19 6.11
CA LYS A 283 -4.35 28.75 6.35
C LYS A 283 -3.61 27.88 5.32
N SER A 284 -2.83 28.43 4.40
CA SER A 284 -1.96 27.60 3.55
C SER A 284 -0.77 27.09 4.36
N VAL A 285 -0.31 25.85 4.08
CA VAL A 285 0.99 25.38 4.59
C VAL A 285 2.08 26.22 3.95
N SER A 286 2.99 26.75 4.77
CA SER A 286 4.08 27.64 4.35
C SER A 286 5.47 27.00 4.46
N GLY A 287 5.58 25.84 5.12
CA GLY A 287 6.84 25.12 5.23
C GLY A 287 6.77 23.85 6.05
N ILE A 288 7.80 23.02 5.90
CA ILE A 288 8.08 21.86 6.76
C ILE A 288 9.45 22.09 7.42
N GLU A 289 9.45 22.38 8.71
CA GLU A 289 10.68 22.41 9.50
C GLU A 289 11.25 21.00 9.63
N PHE A 290 12.56 20.89 9.59
CA PHE A 290 13.26 19.62 9.73
C PHE A 290 14.53 19.73 10.58
N ILE A 291 14.94 18.59 11.13
CA ILE A 291 16.17 18.39 11.89
C ILE A 291 17.00 17.31 11.20
N GLN A 292 18.28 17.58 10.98
CA GLN A 292 19.22 16.65 10.34
C GLN A 292 20.14 15.99 11.34
N TYR A 293 20.57 14.77 11.03
CA TYR A 293 21.58 14.05 11.79
C TYR A 293 22.51 13.26 10.87
N GLN A 294 23.67 12.83 11.38
CA GLN A 294 24.62 11.99 10.62
C GLN A 294 24.78 10.60 11.21
N LEU A 295 24.94 10.50 12.53
CA LEU A 295 25.00 9.24 13.26
C LEU A 295 23.66 8.98 13.96
N GLY A 296 23.21 7.73 14.00
CA GLY A 296 21.90 7.38 14.55
C GLY A 296 21.72 7.75 16.03
N ASP A 297 22.82 7.83 16.77
CA ASP A 297 22.98 8.21 18.17
C ASP A 297 23.84 9.48 18.36
N GLY A 298 24.18 10.16 17.26
CA GLY A 298 24.95 11.41 17.28
C GLY A 298 24.10 12.62 17.65
N PRO A 299 24.70 13.80 17.84
CA PRO A 299 23.94 15.04 17.96
C PRO A 299 23.25 15.39 16.63
N ALA A 300 22.23 16.25 16.69
CA ALA A 300 21.69 16.91 15.51
C ALA A 300 22.81 17.71 14.82
N THR A 301 22.83 17.67 13.48
CA THR A 301 23.86 18.32 12.66
C THR A 301 23.35 19.53 11.89
N GLY A 302 22.04 19.79 11.91
CA GLY A 302 21.47 20.95 11.24
C GLY A 302 19.95 21.04 11.41
N THR A 303 19.41 22.21 11.10
CA THR A 303 17.97 22.46 11.02
C THR A 303 17.67 23.31 9.79
N GLY A 304 16.47 23.18 9.26
CA GLY A 304 16.03 23.94 8.10
C GLY A 304 14.52 23.93 7.89
N VAL A 305 14.08 24.58 6.82
CA VAL A 305 12.68 24.61 6.38
C VAL A 305 12.62 24.26 4.91
N ALA A 306 11.78 23.29 4.56
CA ALA A 306 11.44 22.97 3.19
C ALA A 306 10.19 23.76 2.77
N VAL A 307 10.28 24.51 1.68
CA VAL A 307 9.23 25.39 1.16
C VAL A 307 8.86 24.96 -0.26
N GLY A 308 7.55 24.91 -0.54
CA GLY A 308 7.03 24.62 -1.87
C GLY A 308 5.62 25.14 -2.09
N GLN A 309 5.10 24.91 -3.29
CA GLN A 309 3.74 25.33 -3.69
C GLN A 309 2.68 24.33 -3.21
N ARG A 310 3.06 23.06 -3.08
CA ARG A 310 2.26 21.97 -2.53
C ARG A 310 3.08 21.11 -1.58
N TYR A 311 2.40 20.51 -0.61
CA TYR A 311 2.99 19.67 0.41
C TYR A 311 2.29 18.31 0.44
N VAL A 312 3.07 17.24 0.53
CA VAL A 312 2.57 15.87 0.67
C VAL A 312 3.20 15.25 1.91
N ILE A 313 2.41 14.76 2.84
CA ILE A 313 2.90 13.98 3.98
C ILE A 313 2.54 12.52 3.73
N ALA A 314 3.57 11.69 3.56
CA ALA A 314 3.51 10.27 3.26
C ALA A 314 4.35 9.46 4.27
N ALA A 315 4.26 9.84 5.55
CA ALA A 315 5.14 9.38 6.61
C ALA A 315 4.61 8.15 7.38
N HIS A 316 3.63 7.42 6.84
CA HIS A 316 2.94 6.29 7.50
C HIS A 316 1.85 6.69 8.51
N ALA A 317 0.99 5.74 8.89
CA ALA A 317 -0.13 5.92 9.82
C ALA A 317 0.30 6.25 11.27
N ILE A 318 1.59 6.25 11.57
CA ILE A 318 2.12 6.59 12.91
C ILE A 318 2.80 7.95 12.89
N GLU A 319 3.75 8.17 11.98
CA GLU A 319 4.54 9.41 12.01
C GLU A 319 3.80 10.61 11.38
N THR A 320 2.84 10.38 10.48
CA THR A 320 1.99 11.45 9.94
C THR A 320 1.14 12.14 11.02
N PRO A 321 0.28 11.43 11.78
CA PRO A 321 -0.49 12.08 12.84
C PRO A 321 0.41 12.66 13.95
N LYS A 322 1.55 12.01 14.25
CA LYS A 322 2.54 12.56 15.19
C LYS A 322 3.06 13.92 14.74
N LEU A 323 3.46 14.05 13.47
CA LEU A 323 3.93 15.31 12.90
C LEU A 323 2.83 16.38 12.95
N LEU A 324 1.62 16.05 12.54
CA LEU A 324 0.49 16.98 12.49
C LEU A 324 0.07 17.47 13.89
N LEU A 325 -0.08 16.56 14.85
CA LEU A 325 -0.46 16.88 16.22
C LEU A 325 0.64 17.63 16.98
N ASN A 326 1.91 17.37 16.67
CA ASN A 326 3.04 18.13 17.22
C ASN A 326 3.17 19.53 16.60
N SER A 327 2.51 19.78 15.47
CA SER A 327 2.55 21.06 14.74
C SER A 327 1.54 22.05 15.31
N THR A 328 1.75 22.51 16.54
CA THR A 328 0.84 23.45 17.20
C THR A 328 1.24 24.92 16.96
N SER A 329 0.23 25.78 16.98
CA SER A 329 0.35 27.25 16.96
C SER A 329 -0.83 27.88 17.71
N SER A 330 -0.84 29.20 17.88
CA SER A 330 -1.99 29.91 18.45
C SER A 330 -3.28 29.70 17.65
N THR A 331 -3.19 29.60 16.32
CA THR A 331 -4.32 29.32 15.42
C THR A 331 -4.69 27.85 15.38
N TRP A 332 -3.71 26.96 15.54
CA TRP A 332 -3.85 25.50 15.49
C TRP A 332 -3.40 24.87 16.81
N PRO A 333 -4.13 25.09 17.93
CA PRO A 333 -3.70 24.63 19.25
C PRO A 333 -3.72 23.11 19.37
N ASN A 334 -4.53 22.42 18.56
CA ASN A 334 -4.71 20.97 18.57
C ASN A 334 -3.96 20.27 17.41
N GLY A 335 -3.04 20.97 16.76
CA GLY A 335 -2.29 20.46 15.60
C GLY A 335 -2.85 20.91 14.25
N VAL A 336 -2.00 20.84 13.23
CA VAL A 336 -2.32 21.14 11.82
C VAL A 336 -3.24 20.04 11.26
N ALA A 337 -4.17 20.43 10.37
CA ALA A 337 -5.16 19.54 9.74
C ALA A 337 -6.11 18.80 10.71
N ASN A 338 -6.25 19.28 11.95
CA ASN A 338 -7.01 18.60 13.00
C ASN A 338 -8.27 19.36 13.45
N SER A 339 -8.91 20.15 12.57
CA SER A 339 -10.16 20.82 12.92
C SER A 339 -11.31 19.85 13.25
N SER A 340 -11.29 18.66 12.65
CA SER A 340 -12.24 17.56 12.92
C SER A 340 -11.97 16.79 14.21
N GLY A 341 -10.78 16.94 14.80
CA GLY A 341 -10.33 16.14 15.94
C GLY A 341 -10.05 14.66 15.60
N GLN A 342 -9.98 14.31 14.31
CA GLN A 342 -9.80 12.93 13.84
C GLN A 342 -8.34 12.55 13.57
N VAL A 343 -7.40 13.50 13.55
CA VAL A 343 -5.97 13.16 13.37
C VAL A 343 -5.51 12.30 14.54
N GLY A 344 -4.93 11.15 14.21
CA GLY A 344 -4.46 10.13 15.14
C GLY A 344 -5.51 9.12 15.58
N ARG A 345 -6.80 9.30 15.24
CA ARG A 345 -7.87 8.36 15.65
C ARG A 345 -8.10 7.26 14.63
N SER A 346 -8.78 6.19 15.03
CA SER A 346 -9.07 5.02 14.19
C SER A 346 -7.80 4.29 13.74
N LEU A 347 -6.78 4.23 14.61
CA LEU A 347 -5.58 3.43 14.34
C LEU A 347 -6.00 1.97 14.21
N ALA A 348 -5.76 1.38 13.04
CA ALA A 348 -6.13 0.01 12.77
C ALA A 348 -4.97 -0.80 12.18
N ASP A 349 -5.09 -2.12 12.23
CA ASP A 349 -4.25 -3.11 11.58
C ASP A 349 -5.13 -4.22 11.01
N HIS A 350 -4.53 -5.27 10.46
CA HIS A 350 -5.16 -6.58 10.38
C HIS A 350 -4.60 -7.46 11.51
N PRO A 351 -5.13 -7.42 12.74
CA PRO A 351 -4.69 -8.34 13.78
C PRO A 351 -4.82 -9.79 13.30
N ILE A 352 -3.70 -10.52 13.28
CA ILE A 352 -3.63 -11.86 12.68
C ILE A 352 -3.94 -12.90 13.74
N TYR A 353 -4.93 -13.76 13.47
CA TYR A 353 -5.02 -15.04 14.15
C TYR A 353 -4.13 -16.06 13.45
N LEU A 354 -3.05 -16.47 14.09
CA LEU A 354 -2.06 -17.39 13.55
C LEU A 354 -2.30 -18.81 14.09
N ALA A 355 -2.44 -19.79 13.19
CA ALA A 355 -2.56 -21.19 13.53
C ALA A 355 -1.57 -22.04 12.71
N TRP A 356 -1.13 -23.17 13.26
CA TRP A 356 -0.16 -24.02 12.58
C TRP A 356 -0.31 -25.48 12.97
N GLY A 357 0.12 -26.35 12.07
CA GLY A 357 -0.06 -27.79 12.23
C GLY A 357 1.05 -28.62 11.60
N LEU A 358 1.17 -29.84 12.09
CA LEU A 358 2.10 -30.84 11.58
C LEU A 358 1.30 -31.93 10.86
N MET A 359 1.51 -32.06 9.55
CA MET A 359 0.87 -33.11 8.75
C MET A 359 1.18 -34.51 9.32
N PRO A 360 0.35 -35.54 9.08
CA PRO A 360 0.66 -36.92 9.49
C PRO A 360 1.96 -37.47 8.94
N GLU A 361 2.48 -38.51 9.60
CA GLU A 361 3.63 -39.26 9.07
C GLU A 361 3.31 -39.81 7.67
N GLY A 362 4.29 -39.75 6.77
CA GLY A 362 4.11 -40.10 5.36
C GLY A 362 3.44 -39.03 4.49
N LYS A 363 2.80 -38.00 5.06
CA LYS A 363 2.14 -36.91 4.31
C LYS A 363 3.00 -35.64 4.25
N ARG A 364 4.11 -35.68 3.51
CA ARG A 364 5.02 -34.53 3.36
C ARG A 364 4.43 -33.47 2.43
N VAL A 365 4.57 -32.20 2.82
CA VAL A 365 4.13 -31.01 2.06
C VAL A 365 5.27 -30.08 1.64
N PHE A 366 6.49 -30.34 2.12
CA PHE A 366 7.74 -29.69 1.69
C PHE A 366 7.69 -28.15 1.70
N PRO A 367 7.46 -27.51 2.86
CA PRO A 367 7.62 -26.08 3.00
C PRO A 367 9.07 -25.65 2.72
N TYR A 368 9.32 -24.35 2.76
CA TYR A 368 10.61 -23.68 2.52
C TYR A 368 11.07 -23.68 1.06
N ARG A 369 10.17 -23.95 0.11
CA ARG A 369 10.47 -24.00 -1.33
C ARG A 369 9.66 -22.94 -2.09
N GLY A 370 10.32 -21.86 -2.51
CA GLY A 370 9.65 -20.79 -3.24
C GLY A 370 9.45 -19.53 -2.38
N PRO A 371 8.44 -18.70 -2.69
CA PRO A 371 8.04 -17.62 -1.80
C PRO A 371 7.47 -18.13 -0.48
N VAL A 372 7.47 -17.27 0.55
CA VAL A 372 6.88 -17.57 1.87
C VAL A 372 5.36 -17.71 1.82
N SER A 373 4.70 -17.12 0.82
CA SER A 373 3.29 -17.37 0.54
C SER A 373 3.03 -17.20 -0.95
N THR A 374 2.19 -18.08 -1.49
CA THR A 374 1.82 -18.13 -2.91
C THR A 374 0.31 -18.18 -3.12
N SER A 375 -0.46 -18.49 -2.07
CA SER A 375 -1.91 -18.65 -2.16
C SER A 375 -2.63 -18.30 -0.85
N GLY A 376 -3.95 -18.24 -0.93
CA GLY A 376 -4.83 -18.03 0.20
C GLY A 376 -6.24 -18.56 -0.05
N ILE A 377 -7.10 -18.50 0.97
CA ILE A 377 -8.54 -18.72 0.84
C ILE A 377 -9.22 -17.37 0.97
N GLU A 378 -9.72 -16.88 -0.16
CA GLU A 378 -10.20 -15.50 -0.31
C GLU A 378 -11.73 -15.39 -0.28
N SER A 379 -12.44 -16.52 -0.31
CA SER A 379 -13.91 -16.60 -0.38
C SER A 379 -14.64 -16.08 0.87
N LEU A 380 -13.95 -16.00 2.01
CA LEU A 380 -14.48 -15.52 3.30
C LEU A 380 -14.15 -14.05 3.58
N ARG A 381 -13.63 -13.34 2.57
CA ARG A 381 -13.39 -11.90 2.64
C ARG A 381 -14.69 -11.09 2.62
N ASP A 382 -15.80 -11.66 2.17
CA ASP A 382 -17.10 -10.99 2.12
C ASP A 382 -18.28 -11.93 2.31
N GLY A 383 -19.40 -11.40 2.81
CA GLY A 383 -20.63 -12.14 3.04
C GLY A 383 -21.52 -11.47 4.08
N ALA A 384 -22.78 -11.91 4.17
CA ALA A 384 -23.78 -11.33 5.08
C ALA A 384 -23.36 -11.36 6.56
N PHE A 385 -22.46 -12.28 6.95
CA PHE A 385 -21.90 -12.35 8.30
C PHE A 385 -21.16 -11.06 8.72
N ARG A 386 -20.74 -10.20 7.77
CA ARG A 386 -20.02 -8.94 8.06
C ARG A 386 -20.87 -7.91 8.78
N SER A 387 -22.18 -8.13 8.93
CA SER A 387 -23.00 -7.31 9.83
C SER A 387 -22.87 -7.74 11.31
N GLN A 388 -22.17 -8.84 11.60
CA GLN A 388 -22.09 -9.45 12.93
C GLN A 388 -20.66 -9.68 13.40
N ARG A 389 -19.73 -10.03 12.50
CA ARG A 389 -18.33 -10.32 12.84
C ARG A 389 -17.39 -9.97 11.71
N ALA A 390 -16.14 -9.65 12.06
CA ALA A 390 -15.09 -9.28 11.12
C ALA A 390 -14.88 -10.32 10.02
N ALA A 391 -14.64 -9.85 8.79
CA ALA A 391 -14.14 -10.70 7.71
C ALA A 391 -12.64 -10.93 7.84
N TRP A 392 -12.10 -11.87 7.05
CA TRP A 392 -10.65 -12.07 6.94
C TRP A 392 -10.31 -12.70 5.60
N ARG A 393 -9.07 -12.50 5.17
CA ARG A 393 -8.41 -13.43 4.23
C ARG A 393 -7.63 -14.48 5.01
N ILE A 394 -7.51 -15.67 4.43
CA ILE A 394 -6.64 -16.73 4.98
C ILE A 394 -5.40 -16.83 4.12
N GLU A 395 -4.23 -16.57 4.70
CA GLU A 395 -2.94 -16.76 4.05
C GLU A 395 -2.37 -18.14 4.38
N ILE A 396 -2.02 -18.89 3.35
CA ILE A 396 -1.30 -20.16 3.50
C ILE A 396 0.20 -19.88 3.48
N GLY A 397 0.88 -20.28 4.56
CA GLY A 397 2.32 -20.11 4.73
C GLY A 397 3.12 -21.29 4.21
N ASN A 398 4.17 -20.99 3.46
CA ASN A 398 5.12 -21.94 2.87
C ASN A 398 6.50 -21.88 3.56
N GLU A 399 6.56 -21.31 4.76
CA GLU A 399 7.76 -21.16 5.60
C GLU A 399 7.72 -22.05 6.86
N GLY A 400 6.92 -23.12 6.86
CA GLY A 400 6.79 -24.04 7.98
C GLY A 400 6.39 -23.31 9.27
N PHE A 401 7.11 -23.57 10.37
CA PHE A 401 6.86 -22.88 11.64
C PHE A 401 7.82 -21.70 11.89
N ASN A 402 8.40 -21.11 10.84
CA ASN A 402 9.35 -20.00 10.97
C ASN A 402 8.76 -18.81 11.74
N TRP A 403 7.53 -18.39 11.42
CA TRP A 403 6.89 -17.28 12.14
C TRP A 403 6.37 -17.68 13.52
N PRO A 404 5.57 -18.76 13.70
CA PRO A 404 5.02 -19.11 15.01
C PRO A 404 6.06 -19.31 16.12
N ILE A 405 7.18 -19.99 15.82
CA ILE A 405 8.15 -20.40 16.85
C ILE A 405 9.62 -20.22 16.45
N GLY A 406 9.93 -19.66 15.28
CA GLY A 406 11.32 -19.43 14.86
C GLY A 406 12.01 -20.64 14.20
N ASP A 407 11.26 -21.57 13.62
CA ASP A 407 11.87 -22.71 12.92
C ASP A 407 12.68 -22.31 11.67
N PRO A 408 13.70 -23.11 11.29
CA PRO A 408 14.08 -24.41 11.86
C PRO A 408 14.92 -24.31 13.14
N TYR A 409 15.27 -23.11 13.62
CA TYR A 409 16.20 -22.95 14.73
C TYR A 409 15.69 -23.58 16.03
N THR A 410 14.41 -23.41 16.34
CA THR A 410 13.79 -23.91 17.57
C THR A 410 13.71 -25.44 17.59
N THR A 411 13.20 -26.09 16.54
CA THR A 411 13.19 -27.55 16.47
C THR A 411 14.60 -28.15 16.42
N VAL A 412 15.57 -27.49 15.79
CA VAL A 412 16.97 -27.95 15.82
C VAL A 412 17.51 -27.90 17.24
N ALA A 413 17.33 -26.77 17.96
CA ALA A 413 17.74 -26.62 19.36
C ALA A 413 17.09 -27.68 20.26
N ASP A 414 15.79 -27.92 20.11
CA ASP A 414 15.07 -28.96 20.85
C ASP A 414 15.70 -30.34 20.72
N LEU A 415 16.06 -30.75 19.51
CA LEU A 415 16.60 -32.08 19.28
C LEU A 415 18.06 -32.21 19.71
N ILE A 416 18.86 -31.13 19.73
CA ILE A 416 20.26 -31.19 20.20
C ILE A 416 20.37 -31.04 21.71
N ASP A 417 19.51 -30.23 22.33
CA ASP A 417 19.57 -29.89 23.76
C ASP A 417 18.60 -30.74 24.60
N GLY A 418 17.73 -31.53 23.96
CA GLY A 418 16.73 -32.35 24.64
C GLY A 418 15.56 -31.53 25.20
N THR A 419 15.35 -30.30 24.69
CA THR A 419 14.18 -29.48 25.01
C THR A 419 13.00 -29.82 24.11
N ASN A 420 11.83 -29.24 24.40
CA ASN A 420 10.62 -29.44 23.59
C ASN A 420 9.79 -28.15 23.48
N VAL A 421 10.46 -27.02 23.24
CA VAL A 421 9.82 -25.71 23.07
C VAL A 421 8.88 -25.72 21.86
N SER A 422 9.28 -26.38 20.77
CA SER A 422 8.47 -26.56 19.55
C SER A 422 7.27 -27.47 19.74
N ARG A 423 7.22 -28.27 20.83
CA ARG A 423 6.25 -29.35 21.06
C ARG A 423 6.28 -30.46 20.00
N THR A 424 7.37 -30.56 19.23
CA THR A 424 7.56 -31.57 18.19
C THR A 424 8.65 -32.60 18.52
N ASN A 425 9.39 -32.42 19.60
CA ASN A 425 10.37 -33.40 20.08
C ASN A 425 9.60 -34.58 20.74
N PRO A 426 9.66 -35.80 20.17
CA PRO A 426 8.94 -36.95 20.72
C PRO A 426 9.39 -37.27 22.15
N LEU A 427 8.45 -37.48 23.06
CA LEU A 427 8.76 -38.05 24.36
C LEU A 427 9.00 -39.56 24.18
N PRO A 428 10.18 -40.11 24.54
CA PRO A 428 10.35 -41.55 24.62
C PRO A 428 9.34 -42.13 25.61
N ASN A 429 8.70 -43.24 25.22
CA ASN A 429 7.72 -43.96 26.04
C ASN A 429 8.16 -44.08 27.51
N GLY A 430 7.56 -43.27 28.38
CA GLY A 430 7.58 -43.48 29.83
C GLY A 430 8.76 -42.89 30.65
N THR A 431 9.69 -42.13 30.08
CA THR A 431 10.84 -41.57 30.85
C THR A 431 10.80 -40.06 31.11
N GLY A 432 9.84 -39.33 30.53
CA GLY A 432 9.60 -37.92 30.85
C GLY A 432 10.64 -36.91 30.34
N ALA A 433 11.71 -37.34 29.67
CA ALA A 433 12.75 -36.47 29.09
C ALA A 433 12.72 -36.54 27.55
N SER A 434 12.72 -35.40 26.87
CA SER A 434 12.77 -35.32 25.39
C SER A 434 14.06 -35.89 24.83
N GLN A 435 14.05 -36.28 23.54
CA GLN A 435 15.22 -36.91 22.92
C GLN A 435 16.33 -35.91 22.65
N VAL A 436 17.57 -36.31 22.98
CA VAL A 436 18.81 -35.68 22.48
C VAL A 436 19.30 -36.52 21.30
N LEU A 437 19.41 -35.89 20.12
CA LEU A 437 19.77 -36.52 18.85
C LEU A 437 21.01 -35.86 18.25
N PHE A 438 21.83 -36.66 17.59
CA PHE A 438 22.99 -36.19 16.82
C PHE A 438 23.20 -37.09 15.60
N GLY A 439 24.08 -36.66 14.69
CA GLY A 439 24.44 -37.43 13.48
C GLY A 439 23.22 -37.80 12.63
N THR A 440 23.19 -39.03 12.14
CA THR A 440 22.14 -39.52 11.23
C THR A 440 20.74 -39.50 11.83
N ALA A 441 20.59 -39.79 13.13
CA ALA A 441 19.29 -39.79 13.80
C ALA A 441 18.66 -38.39 13.83
N LEU A 442 19.48 -37.36 14.14
CA LEU A 442 19.04 -35.96 14.09
C LEU A 442 18.58 -35.57 12.68
N VAL A 443 19.37 -35.89 11.65
CA VAL A 443 19.05 -35.56 10.26
C VAL A 443 17.75 -36.24 9.81
N GLN A 444 17.55 -37.51 10.17
CA GLN A 444 16.31 -38.23 9.85
C GLN A 444 15.10 -37.61 10.54
N GLN A 445 15.22 -37.25 11.82
CA GLN A 445 14.13 -36.64 12.57
C GLN A 445 13.79 -35.24 12.05
N LEU A 446 14.79 -34.40 11.75
CA LEU A 446 14.59 -33.09 11.13
C LEU A 446 13.91 -33.22 9.76
N ASN A 447 14.35 -34.15 8.92
CA ASN A 447 13.73 -34.40 7.62
C ASN A 447 12.27 -34.86 7.76
N ASN A 448 11.96 -35.65 8.78
CA ASN A 448 10.58 -36.04 9.06
C ASN A 448 9.75 -34.83 9.46
N LEU A 449 10.20 -34.04 10.45
CA LEU A 449 9.43 -32.92 10.99
C LEU A 449 9.29 -31.76 10.00
N LEU A 450 10.41 -31.20 9.52
CA LEU A 450 10.42 -29.95 8.73
C LEU A 450 9.65 -30.09 7.41
N THR A 451 9.59 -31.28 6.82
CA THR A 451 8.86 -31.52 5.55
C THR A 451 7.35 -31.62 5.71
N ARG A 452 6.83 -31.56 6.94
CA ARG A 452 5.41 -31.74 7.30
C ARG A 452 4.79 -30.49 7.94
N GLN A 453 5.57 -29.43 8.14
CA GLN A 453 5.12 -28.20 8.78
C GLN A 453 4.35 -27.30 7.82
N PHE A 454 3.37 -26.58 8.35
CA PHE A 454 2.68 -25.49 7.66
C PHE A 454 2.05 -24.54 8.68
N ARG A 455 1.72 -23.31 8.24
CA ARG A 455 0.93 -22.36 9.03
C ARG A 455 -0.17 -21.75 8.18
N VAL A 456 -1.21 -21.26 8.84
CA VAL A 456 -2.27 -20.43 8.25
C VAL A 456 -2.43 -19.16 9.08
N GLY A 457 -2.51 -18.01 8.40
CA GLY A 457 -2.72 -16.71 9.02
C GLY A 457 -4.06 -16.13 8.61
N PHE A 458 -4.90 -15.77 9.57
CA PHE A 458 -6.18 -15.12 9.33
C PHE A 458 -5.99 -13.63 9.57
N LEU A 459 -5.97 -12.84 8.50
CA LEU A 459 -5.83 -11.38 8.60
C LEU A 459 -7.21 -10.80 8.88
N VAL A 460 -7.53 -10.61 10.16
CA VAL A 460 -8.87 -10.22 10.62
C VAL A 460 -9.07 -8.73 10.40
N GLU A 461 -10.17 -8.35 9.76
CA GLU A 461 -10.61 -6.98 9.60
C GLU A 461 -10.80 -6.32 10.97
N GLN A 462 -10.24 -5.13 11.17
CA GLN A 462 -10.46 -4.32 12.37
C GLN A 462 -11.40 -3.17 12.08
N VAL A 463 -12.47 -3.07 12.88
CA VAL A 463 -13.48 -2.00 12.79
C VAL A 463 -13.78 -1.45 14.18
N GLU A 464 -13.77 -0.12 14.32
CA GLU A 464 -14.18 0.59 15.54
C GLU A 464 -15.71 0.49 15.75
N GLU A 465 -16.14 0.38 17.02
CA GLU A 465 -17.56 0.37 17.38
C GLU A 465 -18.19 1.76 17.18
N ASP A 466 -17.47 2.80 17.60
CA ASP A 466 -17.78 4.20 17.28
C ASP A 466 -16.60 4.82 16.53
N PRO A 467 -16.62 4.80 15.19
CA PRO A 467 -15.55 5.38 14.39
C PRO A 467 -15.33 6.89 14.63
N ASN A 468 -16.30 7.64 15.13
CA ASN A 468 -16.11 9.07 15.41
C ASN A 468 -15.41 9.32 16.75
N ASN A 469 -15.54 8.37 17.68
CA ASN A 469 -14.89 8.37 18.99
C ASN A 469 -14.04 7.11 19.18
N ALA A 470 -13.18 6.82 18.20
CA ALA A 470 -12.38 5.60 18.17
C ALA A 470 -11.55 5.37 19.43
N ASN A 471 -11.52 4.12 19.90
CA ASN A 471 -10.71 3.69 21.05
C ASN A 471 -9.25 3.47 20.67
N CYS A 472 -8.95 3.16 19.41
CA CYS A 472 -7.59 3.07 18.93
C CYS A 472 -7.12 4.42 18.39
N TYR A 473 -6.08 4.97 19.02
CA TYR A 473 -5.53 6.25 18.61
C TYR A 473 -4.05 6.41 18.95
N ILE A 474 -3.44 7.38 18.28
CA ILE A 474 -2.07 7.85 18.48
C ILE A 474 -2.07 9.34 18.80
N VAL A 475 -1.27 9.73 19.81
CA VAL A 475 -0.97 11.12 20.14
C VAL A 475 0.54 11.32 20.40
N PRO A 476 1.07 12.54 20.29
CA PRO A 476 2.42 12.83 20.75
C PRO A 476 2.52 12.68 22.28
N SER A 477 3.50 11.90 22.77
CA SER A 477 3.69 11.72 24.22
C SER A 477 4.08 13.03 24.90
N SER A 478 3.48 13.31 26.06
CA SER A 478 3.85 14.46 26.90
C SER A 478 5.10 14.21 27.75
N GLN A 479 5.52 12.94 27.88
CA GLN A 479 6.59 12.52 28.79
C GLN A 479 7.85 12.05 28.05
N TYR A 480 7.68 11.36 26.93
CA TYR A 480 8.78 10.68 26.26
C TYR A 480 9.12 11.34 24.92
N LYS A 481 10.40 11.63 24.73
CA LYS A 481 10.96 12.22 23.53
C LYS A 481 12.06 11.33 22.96
N ASP A 482 12.31 11.45 21.66
CA ASP A 482 13.51 10.89 21.04
C ASP A 482 14.72 11.81 21.26
N ARG A 483 15.88 11.44 20.70
CA ARG A 483 17.12 12.20 20.87
C ARG A 483 17.08 13.60 20.25
N LEU A 484 16.25 13.79 19.23
CA LEU A 484 16.06 15.10 18.59
C LEU A 484 15.09 15.98 19.39
N GLY A 485 14.58 15.50 20.52
CA GLY A 485 13.63 16.19 21.36
C GLY A 485 12.20 16.17 20.82
N ILE A 486 11.93 15.33 19.82
CA ILE A 486 10.60 15.17 19.23
C ILE A 486 9.79 14.21 20.11
N PRO A 487 8.55 14.56 20.48
CA PRO A 487 7.66 13.64 21.18
C PRO A 487 7.52 12.30 20.48
N ARG A 488 7.57 11.22 21.27
CA ARG A 488 7.40 9.85 20.77
C ARG A 488 5.91 9.52 20.56
N PRO A 489 5.56 8.57 19.67
CA PRO A 489 4.21 8.07 19.53
C PRO A 489 3.70 7.46 20.84
N GLU A 490 2.57 7.94 21.34
CA GLU A 490 1.82 7.32 22.42
C GLU A 490 0.55 6.70 21.84
N ILE A 491 0.36 5.40 22.08
CA ILE A 491 -0.71 4.60 21.46
C ILE A 491 -1.64 4.06 22.54
N HIS A 492 -2.93 4.24 22.29
CA HIS A 492 -3.99 3.49 22.93
C HIS A 492 -4.57 2.53 21.89
N TYR A 493 -4.62 1.24 22.20
CA TYR A 493 -5.07 0.19 21.28
C TYR A 493 -5.95 -0.82 21.99
N ASP A 494 -7.03 -1.22 21.33
CA ASP A 494 -8.00 -2.21 21.78
C ASP A 494 -8.62 -2.89 20.55
N LEU A 495 -9.42 -3.94 20.75
CA LEU A 495 -10.17 -4.61 19.69
C LEU A 495 -11.66 -4.60 20.03
N SER A 496 -12.50 -4.21 19.06
CA SER A 496 -13.96 -4.25 19.20
C SER A 496 -14.49 -5.68 19.35
N ASP A 497 -15.68 -5.83 19.91
CA ASP A 497 -16.34 -7.14 19.99
C ASP A 497 -16.61 -7.74 18.61
N TYR A 498 -16.86 -6.90 17.60
CA TYR A 498 -16.97 -7.31 16.19
C TYR A 498 -15.68 -7.99 15.69
N THR A 499 -14.52 -7.42 16.01
CA THR A 499 -13.21 -7.96 15.63
C THR A 499 -12.90 -9.24 16.43
N LYS A 500 -13.19 -9.23 17.74
CA LYS A 500 -12.98 -10.39 18.63
C LYS A 500 -13.86 -11.60 18.27
N GLU A 501 -15.11 -11.39 17.86
CA GLU A 501 -15.95 -12.48 17.32
C GLU A 501 -15.36 -13.01 16.00
N GLY A 502 -14.71 -12.15 15.21
CA GLY A 502 -13.97 -12.60 14.04
C GLY A 502 -12.84 -13.58 14.38
N PHE A 503 -12.05 -13.30 15.42
CA PHE A 503 -11.02 -14.20 15.95
C PHE A 503 -11.57 -15.55 16.40
N LYS A 504 -12.70 -15.55 17.12
CA LYS A 504 -13.36 -16.78 17.54
C LYS A 504 -13.73 -17.66 16.35
N GLN A 505 -14.32 -17.07 15.31
CA GLN A 505 -14.69 -17.80 14.10
C GLN A 505 -13.47 -18.23 13.27
N ALA A 506 -12.40 -17.44 13.25
CA ALA A 506 -11.12 -17.81 12.66
C ALA A 506 -10.52 -19.04 13.34
N ARG A 507 -10.51 -19.10 14.68
CA ARG A 507 -10.08 -20.29 15.46
C ARG A 507 -10.87 -21.54 15.10
N ILE A 508 -12.20 -21.45 15.06
CA ILE A 508 -13.07 -22.58 14.71
C ILE A 508 -12.71 -23.13 13.32
N LEU A 509 -12.57 -22.26 12.32
CA LEU A 509 -12.22 -22.68 10.97
C LEU A 509 -10.79 -23.21 10.89
N ALA A 510 -9.83 -22.57 11.55
CA ALA A 510 -8.44 -23.02 11.59
C ALA A 510 -8.33 -24.45 12.14
N SER A 511 -8.91 -24.72 13.31
CA SER A 511 -8.91 -26.06 13.90
C SER A 511 -9.60 -27.06 12.98
N HIS A 512 -10.77 -26.73 12.41
CA HIS A 512 -11.45 -27.62 11.48
C HIS A 512 -10.59 -27.97 10.24
N VAL A 513 -9.95 -26.98 9.62
CA VAL A 513 -9.07 -27.22 8.46
C VAL A 513 -7.87 -28.07 8.85
N ILE A 514 -7.23 -27.77 9.98
CA ILE A 514 -6.01 -28.46 10.43
C ILE A 514 -6.34 -29.90 10.83
N THR A 515 -7.30 -30.13 11.72
CA THR A 515 -7.55 -31.45 12.31
C THR A 515 -8.42 -32.33 11.44
N GLU A 516 -9.52 -31.82 10.89
CA GLU A 516 -10.50 -32.64 10.19
C GLU A 516 -10.20 -32.76 8.69
N LEU A 517 -9.84 -31.65 8.02
CA LEU A 517 -9.65 -31.66 6.56
C LEU A 517 -8.24 -32.14 6.17
N LEU A 518 -7.20 -31.66 6.85
CA LEU A 518 -5.81 -32.05 6.59
C LEU A 518 -5.42 -33.32 7.35
N GLY A 519 -6.11 -33.64 8.46
CA GLY A 519 -5.74 -34.72 9.37
C GLY A 519 -4.47 -34.41 10.17
N ALA A 520 -4.06 -33.15 10.25
CA ALA A 520 -2.81 -32.72 10.89
C ALA A 520 -2.98 -32.59 12.42
N THR A 521 -1.85 -32.66 13.12
CA THR A 521 -1.81 -32.30 14.55
C THR A 521 -1.75 -30.79 14.67
N GLU A 522 -2.77 -30.18 15.29
CA GLU A 522 -2.74 -28.76 15.59
C GLU A 522 -1.75 -28.46 16.72
N LEU A 523 -0.84 -27.52 16.46
CA LEU A 523 0.20 -27.09 17.40
C LEU A 523 0.08 -25.60 17.71
N THR A 524 -1.10 -25.00 17.50
CA THR A 524 -1.37 -23.60 17.83
C THR A 524 -1.22 -23.34 19.34
N ALA A 525 -0.70 -22.17 19.70
CA ALA A 525 -0.61 -21.68 21.09
C ALA A 525 -0.63 -20.15 21.11
N ASP A 526 -0.90 -19.59 22.28
CA ASP A 526 -0.86 -18.14 22.47
C ASP A 526 0.58 -17.61 22.35
N ILE A 527 0.75 -16.57 21.53
CA ILE A 527 2.02 -15.87 21.33
C ILE A 527 1.91 -14.45 21.91
N PRO A 528 2.53 -14.17 23.08
CA PRO A 528 2.52 -12.83 23.66
C PRO A 528 3.34 -11.82 22.82
N PRO A 529 3.13 -10.49 22.99
CA PRO A 529 2.28 -9.88 24.02
C PRO A 529 0.82 -9.67 23.62
N GLY A 530 0.46 -9.83 22.34
CA GLY A 530 -0.90 -9.62 21.85
C GLY A 530 -1.83 -10.75 22.29
N VAL A 531 -2.33 -10.71 23.51
CA VAL A 531 -3.26 -11.70 24.07
C VAL A 531 -4.47 -10.98 24.64
N PHE A 532 -5.67 -11.52 24.38
CA PHE A 532 -6.92 -11.01 24.93
C PHE A 532 -7.88 -12.16 25.27
N THR A 533 -8.86 -11.87 26.14
CA THR A 533 -9.94 -12.80 26.47
C THR A 533 -11.24 -12.34 25.81
N TYR A 534 -11.98 -13.28 25.21
CA TYR A 534 -13.30 -13.02 24.67
C TYR A 534 -14.23 -14.19 24.96
N GLN A 535 -15.40 -13.90 25.57
CA GLN A 535 -16.38 -14.91 26.00
C GLN A 535 -15.77 -16.06 26.85
N GLY A 536 -14.83 -15.74 27.73
CA GLY A 536 -14.18 -16.69 28.63
C GLY A 536 -13.00 -17.47 28.05
N GLU A 537 -12.68 -17.25 26.78
CA GLU A 537 -11.62 -17.96 26.04
C GLU A 537 -10.44 -17.03 25.73
N SER A 538 -9.22 -17.57 25.80
CA SER A 538 -7.99 -16.84 25.45
C SER A 538 -7.73 -16.90 23.94
N TYR A 539 -7.27 -15.79 23.39
CA TYR A 539 -6.81 -15.65 22.01
C TYR A 539 -5.54 -14.82 21.98
N SER A 540 -4.67 -15.11 21.01
CA SER A 540 -3.53 -14.25 20.71
C SER A 540 -3.59 -13.72 19.27
N PHE A 541 -2.95 -12.58 19.05
CA PHE A 541 -2.83 -11.92 17.76
C PHE A 541 -1.44 -11.35 17.52
N GLN A 542 -1.07 -11.29 16.25
CA GLN A 542 0.18 -10.71 15.78
C GLN A 542 -0.11 -9.57 14.81
N GLY A 543 0.75 -8.57 14.78
CA GLY A 543 0.60 -7.45 13.86
C GLY A 543 0.87 -7.87 12.42
N ALA A 544 0.09 -7.37 11.47
CA ALA A 544 0.30 -7.64 10.04
C ALA A 544 1.27 -6.65 9.38
N GLY A 545 1.65 -5.57 10.08
CA GLY A 545 2.35 -4.43 9.49
C GLY A 545 1.44 -3.58 8.59
N HIS A 546 0.11 -3.62 8.81
CA HIS A 546 -0.89 -2.92 8.00
C HIS A 546 -1.50 -1.73 8.76
N LEU A 547 -0.67 -0.82 9.25
CA LEU A 547 -1.11 0.29 10.10
C LEU A 547 -1.98 1.26 9.28
N MET A 548 -3.21 1.55 9.70
CA MET A 548 -4.19 2.31 8.89
C MET A 548 -5.01 3.32 9.72
N GLY A 549 -5.73 4.19 9.02
CA GLY A 549 -6.88 4.96 9.52
C GLY A 549 -6.64 6.28 10.27
N THR A 550 -5.41 6.57 10.67
CA THR A 550 -5.10 7.71 11.57
C THR A 550 -5.23 9.12 10.98
N TYR A 551 -5.59 9.24 9.71
CA TYR A 551 -5.96 10.51 9.07
C TYR A 551 -6.97 10.23 7.94
N ARG A 552 -8.02 9.48 8.30
CA ARG A 552 -8.99 8.93 7.34
C ARG A 552 -9.57 9.97 6.39
N MET A 553 -9.80 9.54 5.16
CA MET A 553 -10.58 10.28 4.17
C MET A 553 -12.07 10.20 4.48
N GLY A 554 -12.84 11.16 3.96
CA GLY A 554 -14.29 11.15 4.11
C GLY A 554 -14.97 12.18 3.21
N ALA A 555 -16.29 12.25 3.32
CA ALA A 555 -17.12 13.21 2.58
C ALA A 555 -17.45 14.47 3.38
N ASP A 556 -17.13 14.49 4.68
CA ASP A 556 -17.48 15.56 5.61
C ASP A 556 -16.23 16.05 6.37
N PRO A 557 -15.90 17.36 6.31
CA PRO A 557 -14.76 17.92 7.02
C PRO A 557 -14.86 17.85 8.55
N THR A 558 -16.03 17.57 9.12
CA THR A 558 -16.23 17.45 10.57
C THR A 558 -15.90 16.05 11.11
N THR A 559 -15.88 15.03 10.26
CA THR A 559 -15.66 13.63 10.66
C THR A 559 -14.49 12.96 9.91
N SER A 560 -13.75 13.71 9.11
CA SER A 560 -12.58 13.21 8.37
C SER A 560 -11.45 14.25 8.30
N VAL A 561 -10.26 13.82 7.92
CA VAL A 561 -9.06 14.69 7.85
C VAL A 561 -8.81 15.16 6.42
N VAL A 562 -9.07 14.30 5.45
CA VAL A 562 -8.90 14.59 4.02
C VAL A 562 -10.16 14.29 3.22
N ASP A 563 -10.28 14.95 2.08
CA ASP A 563 -11.33 14.68 1.10
C ASP A 563 -11.04 13.41 0.28
N LYS A 564 -11.90 13.14 -0.71
CA LYS A 564 -11.75 11.99 -1.61
C LYS A 564 -10.49 12.00 -2.50
N TYR A 565 -9.84 13.15 -2.65
CA TYR A 565 -8.59 13.32 -3.39
C TYR A 565 -7.36 13.32 -2.47
N GLN A 566 -7.55 12.98 -1.19
CA GLN A 566 -6.50 12.97 -0.16
C GLN A 566 -5.95 14.38 0.16
N ARG A 567 -6.71 15.42 -0.18
CA ARG A 567 -6.39 16.81 0.17
C ARG A 567 -6.98 17.15 1.54
N SER A 568 -6.21 17.84 2.36
CA SER A 568 -6.67 18.31 3.67
C SER A 568 -7.88 19.24 3.53
N TRP A 569 -8.89 19.04 4.37
CA TRP A 569 -10.03 19.96 4.48
C TRP A 569 -9.61 21.35 4.97
N ASP A 570 -8.59 21.40 5.81
CA ASP A 570 -8.12 22.62 6.47
C ASP A 570 -7.15 23.43 5.61
N HIS A 571 -6.42 22.76 4.71
CA HIS A 571 -5.27 23.32 3.99
C HIS A 571 -5.29 22.89 2.52
N SER A 572 -5.68 23.80 1.63
CA SER A 572 -5.87 23.51 0.20
C SER A 572 -4.60 23.06 -0.55
N ASN A 573 -3.42 23.37 -0.01
CA ASN A 573 -2.13 23.00 -0.57
C ASN A 573 -1.43 21.81 0.14
N LEU A 574 -2.13 21.12 1.05
CA LEU A 574 -1.63 19.95 1.79
C LEU A 574 -2.37 18.68 1.38
N PHE A 575 -1.61 17.64 1.07
CA PHE A 575 -2.09 16.29 0.83
C PHE A 575 -1.54 15.36 1.91
N LEU A 576 -2.38 14.48 2.45
CA LEU A 576 -1.96 13.41 3.34
C LEU A 576 -2.22 12.10 2.63
N VAL A 577 -1.16 11.36 2.32
CA VAL A 577 -1.22 10.17 1.46
C VAL A 577 -0.63 9.00 2.22
N GLY A 578 -1.16 7.80 1.99
CA GLY A 578 -0.59 6.58 2.55
C GLY A 578 -1.67 5.66 3.09
N ASP A 579 -1.31 4.95 4.13
CA ASP A 579 -2.11 3.96 4.85
C ASP A 579 -3.08 4.60 5.86
N GLY A 580 -2.76 5.77 6.42
CA GLY A 580 -3.64 6.44 7.37
C GLY A 580 -4.92 7.03 6.78
N VAL A 581 -5.07 7.12 5.44
CA VAL A 581 -6.29 7.65 4.82
C VAL A 581 -7.46 6.66 4.82
N PHE A 582 -7.24 5.40 5.18
CA PHE A 582 -8.21 4.32 5.08
C PHE A 582 -9.36 4.50 6.11
N PRO A 583 -10.62 4.70 5.68
CA PRO A 583 -11.76 4.75 6.59
C PRO A 583 -12.07 3.39 7.23
N THR A 584 -11.81 2.31 6.51
CA THR A 584 -11.93 0.91 6.98
C THR A 584 -10.73 0.11 6.49
N THR A 585 -10.38 -0.95 7.23
CA THR A 585 -9.23 -1.81 6.92
C THR A 585 -9.50 -2.73 5.73
N GLY A 586 -10.76 -3.16 5.55
CA GLY A 586 -11.14 -4.16 4.57
C GLY A 586 -10.51 -5.51 4.90
N THR A 587 -10.20 -6.30 3.86
CA THR A 587 -9.61 -7.65 4.03
C THR A 587 -8.37 -7.90 3.16
N SER A 588 -7.96 -6.92 2.36
CA SER A 588 -6.73 -6.99 1.56
C SER A 588 -5.56 -6.36 2.30
N ASN A 589 -4.35 -6.88 2.08
CA ASN A 589 -3.13 -6.14 2.40
C ASN A 589 -3.17 -4.74 1.73
N PRO A 590 -2.89 -3.65 2.45
CA PRO A 590 -3.27 -2.31 2.00
C PRO A 590 -2.34 -1.73 0.93
N SER A 591 -1.14 -2.28 0.76
CA SER A 591 -0.08 -1.68 -0.06
C SER A 591 -0.44 -1.47 -1.53
N LEU A 592 -1.23 -2.36 -2.14
CA LEU A 592 -1.68 -2.13 -3.52
C LEU A 592 -2.65 -0.93 -3.59
N THR A 593 -3.62 -0.86 -2.67
CA THR A 593 -4.55 0.27 -2.58
C THR A 593 -3.83 1.57 -2.24
N ILE A 594 -2.80 1.53 -1.38
CA ILE A 594 -1.93 2.69 -1.10
C ILE A 594 -1.27 3.17 -2.39
N ALA A 595 -0.73 2.26 -3.21
CA ALA A 595 -0.12 2.61 -4.49
C ALA A 595 -1.14 3.21 -5.46
N ALA A 596 -2.35 2.65 -5.56
CA ALA A 596 -3.43 3.18 -6.39
C ALA A 596 -3.87 4.59 -5.93
N LEU A 597 -4.11 4.79 -4.63
CA LEU A 597 -4.42 6.09 -4.05
C LEU A 597 -3.29 7.10 -4.28
N SER A 598 -2.04 6.67 -4.17
CA SER A 598 -0.87 7.52 -4.44
C SER A 598 -0.82 7.96 -5.90
N ILE A 599 -1.18 7.08 -6.83
CA ILE A 599 -1.30 7.39 -8.26
C ILE A 599 -2.37 8.47 -8.50
N GLN A 600 -3.54 8.33 -7.87
CA GLN A 600 -4.65 9.28 -7.98
C GLN A 600 -4.31 10.65 -7.38
N ALA A 601 -3.63 10.66 -6.22
CA ALA A 601 -3.13 11.89 -5.61
C ALA A 601 -2.05 12.56 -6.48
N GLY A 602 -1.15 11.76 -7.07
CA GLY A 602 -0.14 12.23 -8.01
C GLY A 602 -0.75 12.88 -9.26
N ASP A 603 -1.81 12.28 -9.84
CA ASP A 603 -2.54 12.87 -10.96
C ASP A 603 -3.20 14.20 -10.55
N THR A 604 -3.81 14.26 -9.36
CA THR A 604 -4.42 15.49 -8.82
C THR A 604 -3.37 16.60 -8.63
N LEU A 605 -2.22 16.28 -8.04
CA LEU A 605 -1.10 17.21 -7.87
C LEU A 605 -0.52 17.69 -9.20
N CYS A 606 -0.35 16.79 -10.17
CA CYS A 606 0.09 17.17 -11.50
C CYS A 606 -0.92 18.11 -12.17
N ASN A 607 -2.21 17.85 -12.02
CA ASN A 607 -3.26 18.70 -12.57
C ASN A 607 -3.28 20.09 -11.93
N ASP A 608 -3.15 20.18 -10.61
CA ASP A 608 -3.04 21.45 -9.87
C ASP A 608 -1.90 22.35 -10.39
N LEU A 609 -0.81 21.75 -10.87
CA LEU A 609 0.43 22.46 -11.21
C LEU A 609 0.66 22.61 -12.72
N LYS A 610 0.13 21.71 -13.54
CA LYS A 610 0.54 21.54 -14.95
C LYS A 610 -0.61 21.32 -15.92
N ALA A 611 -1.87 21.19 -15.47
CA ALA A 611 -2.99 21.11 -16.41
C ALA A 611 -3.14 22.43 -17.18
N VAL A 612 -3.52 22.32 -18.46
CA VAL A 612 -3.70 23.47 -19.34
C VAL A 612 -5.13 23.49 -19.85
N THR A 613 -5.79 24.64 -19.76
CA THR A 613 -7.08 24.87 -20.40
C THR A 613 -6.87 25.68 -21.68
N VAL A 614 -7.36 25.17 -22.80
CA VAL A 614 -7.24 25.80 -24.11
C VAL A 614 -8.61 26.03 -24.73
N GLN A 615 -8.72 27.07 -25.56
CA GLN A 615 -9.88 27.30 -26.43
C GLN A 615 -9.53 26.81 -27.83
N VAL A 616 -10.29 25.85 -28.34
CA VAL A 616 -10.11 25.28 -29.68
C VAL A 616 -11.18 25.88 -30.59
N GLN A 617 -10.75 26.71 -31.54
CA GLN A 617 -11.63 27.38 -32.50
C GLN A 617 -12.08 26.42 -33.60
N ALA A 618 -13.35 26.50 -34.00
CA ALA A 618 -13.91 25.62 -35.04
C ALA A 618 -13.35 25.93 -36.44
N ASN A 619 -12.93 27.17 -36.67
CA ASN A 619 -12.48 27.67 -37.97
C ASN A 619 -10.96 27.61 -38.18
N GLN A 620 -10.24 26.85 -37.34
CA GLN A 620 -8.77 26.71 -37.43
C GLN A 620 -8.37 25.23 -37.43
N PRO A 621 -7.50 24.81 -38.37
CA PRO A 621 -6.94 23.46 -38.36
C PRO A 621 -5.91 23.33 -37.23
N TRP A 622 -5.77 22.13 -36.68
CA TRP A 622 -4.72 21.69 -35.74
C TRP A 622 -4.07 22.78 -34.88
N GLN A 623 -4.75 23.13 -33.78
CA GLN A 623 -4.30 24.16 -32.84
C GLN A 623 -3.41 23.53 -31.77
N GLY A 624 -2.20 24.06 -31.63
CA GLY A 624 -1.26 23.65 -30.58
C GLY A 624 -1.79 23.97 -29.18
N THR A 625 -1.70 23.01 -28.28
CA THR A 625 -2.15 23.19 -26.89
C THR A 625 -1.04 23.71 -25.97
N GLY A 626 0.20 23.79 -26.44
CA GLY A 626 1.39 24.01 -25.62
C GLY A 626 1.79 22.79 -24.77
N VAL A 627 0.98 21.73 -24.71
CA VAL A 627 1.28 20.52 -23.95
C VAL A 627 2.19 19.61 -24.75
N GLN A 628 3.43 19.48 -24.30
CA GLN A 628 4.37 18.50 -24.82
C GLN A 628 4.06 17.12 -24.23
N VAL A 629 3.81 16.16 -25.11
CA VAL A 629 3.69 14.75 -24.78
C VAL A 629 5.06 14.13 -25.00
N SER A 630 5.63 13.59 -23.93
CA SER A 630 6.92 12.90 -23.97
C SER A 630 6.91 11.74 -23.00
N GLY A 631 6.91 10.51 -23.53
CA GLY A 631 7.04 9.30 -22.72
C GLY A 631 5.73 8.82 -22.09
N PRO A 632 5.81 8.06 -20.97
CA PRO A 632 4.72 7.22 -20.48
C PRO A 632 3.71 7.92 -19.56
N SER A 633 3.84 9.23 -19.31
CA SER A 633 2.90 9.95 -18.43
C SER A 633 1.53 10.07 -19.10
N PRO A 634 0.50 9.34 -18.63
CA PRO A 634 -0.79 9.37 -19.28
C PRO A 634 -1.42 10.77 -19.13
N ARG A 635 -2.07 11.21 -20.19
CA ARG A 635 -2.71 12.51 -20.31
C ARG A 635 -4.14 12.31 -20.73
N LEU A 636 -5.03 13.08 -20.11
CA LEU A 636 -6.43 13.17 -20.47
C LEU A 636 -6.69 14.46 -21.20
N VAL A 637 -7.46 14.38 -22.27
CA VAL A 637 -8.06 15.53 -22.96
C VAL A 637 -9.55 15.49 -22.67
N ARG A 638 -10.08 16.54 -22.05
CA ARG A 638 -11.47 16.63 -21.61
C ARG A 638 -12.15 17.87 -22.15
N TYR A 639 -13.28 17.69 -22.82
CA TYR A 639 -14.21 18.77 -23.10
C TYR A 639 -14.76 19.36 -21.81
N VAL A 640 -14.75 20.68 -21.69
CA VAL A 640 -15.23 21.39 -20.49
C VAL A 640 -16.52 22.15 -20.78
N SER A 641 -16.55 22.92 -21.86
CA SER A 641 -17.67 23.80 -22.20
C SER A 641 -17.54 24.36 -23.62
N GLY A 642 -18.54 25.13 -24.05
CA GLY A 642 -18.58 25.72 -25.39
C GLY A 642 -19.31 24.81 -26.39
N LYS A 643 -19.60 25.37 -27.55
CA LYS A 643 -20.20 24.66 -28.68
C LYS A 643 -19.62 25.23 -29.97
N TRP A 644 -19.58 24.40 -31.00
CA TRP A 644 -19.19 24.84 -32.33
C TRP A 644 -20.06 24.23 -33.43
N LEU A 645 -20.00 24.84 -34.61
CA LEU A 645 -20.69 24.43 -35.82
C LEU A 645 -19.64 23.88 -36.80
N ALA A 646 -19.82 22.65 -37.26
CA ALA A 646 -19.05 22.09 -38.39
C ALA A 646 -19.70 22.39 -39.73
N SER A 647 -21.04 22.39 -39.79
CA SER A 647 -21.78 22.82 -40.96
C SER A 647 -23.17 23.33 -40.57
N PRO A 648 -23.79 24.23 -41.34
CA PRO A 648 -25.13 24.76 -41.04
C PRO A 648 -26.21 23.68 -40.86
N VAL A 649 -26.01 22.48 -41.44
CA VAL A 649 -26.96 21.36 -41.38
C VAL A 649 -26.97 20.68 -40.00
N GLY A 650 -25.81 20.55 -39.34
CA GLY A 650 -25.68 19.85 -38.06
C GLY A 650 -26.04 20.70 -36.83
N GLY A 651 -25.97 22.03 -36.96
CA GLY A 651 -26.16 22.94 -35.82
C GLY A 651 -24.98 22.92 -34.84
N MET A 652 -25.12 23.67 -33.73
CA MET A 652 -24.07 23.81 -32.73
C MET A 652 -23.96 22.56 -31.85
N VAL A 653 -22.80 21.92 -31.85
CA VAL A 653 -22.49 20.66 -31.15
C VAL A 653 -21.39 20.83 -30.11
N ASP A 654 -21.31 19.87 -29.19
CA ASP A 654 -20.25 19.76 -28.19
C ASP A 654 -19.09 18.87 -28.70
N GLY A 655 -18.23 18.41 -27.79
CA GLY A 655 -17.08 17.57 -28.11
C GLY A 655 -17.42 16.27 -28.85
N ASN A 656 -18.63 15.72 -28.68
CA ASN A 656 -19.03 14.48 -29.36
C ASN A 656 -19.42 14.66 -30.83
N GLY A 657 -19.55 15.91 -31.29
CA GLY A 657 -19.99 16.21 -32.65
C GLY A 657 -21.48 15.94 -32.89
N SER A 658 -21.88 15.98 -34.16
CA SER A 658 -23.27 15.81 -34.58
C SER A 658 -23.70 14.34 -34.55
N PRO A 659 -24.68 13.94 -33.71
CA PRO A 659 -25.17 12.57 -33.69
C PRO A 659 -25.81 12.20 -35.05
N GLY A 660 -25.20 11.25 -35.75
CA GLY A 660 -25.74 10.73 -37.03
C GLY A 660 -25.21 11.41 -38.30
N LEU A 661 -24.39 12.46 -38.19
CA LEU A 661 -23.60 12.97 -39.31
C LEU A 661 -22.19 12.41 -39.21
N ILE A 662 -21.84 11.49 -40.11
CA ILE A 662 -20.54 10.80 -40.09
C ILE A 662 -19.57 11.46 -41.06
N ALA A 663 -18.37 11.75 -40.57
CA ALA A 663 -17.28 12.33 -41.34
C ALA A 663 -16.93 11.43 -42.55
N LYS A 664 -16.92 12.04 -43.74
CA LYS A 664 -16.74 11.33 -45.02
C LYS A 664 -15.29 10.90 -45.23
N ALA A 665 -15.05 10.02 -46.20
CA ALA A 665 -13.70 9.68 -46.63
C ALA A 665 -12.94 10.94 -47.07
N GLY A 666 -11.77 11.22 -46.49
CA GLY A 666 -10.98 12.44 -46.75
C GLY A 666 -11.16 13.56 -45.72
N TYR A 667 -12.09 13.42 -44.77
CA TYR A 667 -12.09 14.22 -43.54
C TYR A 667 -10.91 13.81 -42.66
N THR A 668 -10.65 14.58 -41.62
CA THR A 668 -9.53 14.37 -40.70
C THR A 668 -9.59 13.04 -39.95
N LEU A 669 -10.77 12.66 -39.45
CA LEU A 669 -11.01 11.37 -38.82
C LEU A 669 -12.30 10.75 -39.40
N PRO A 670 -12.22 10.09 -40.57
CA PRO A 670 -13.37 9.47 -41.21
C PRO A 670 -14.01 8.40 -40.32
N GLY A 671 -15.34 8.30 -40.35
CA GLY A 671 -16.10 7.31 -39.56
C GLY A 671 -16.48 7.77 -38.14
N ALA A 672 -15.85 8.82 -37.61
CA ALA A 672 -16.33 9.52 -36.42
C ALA A 672 -17.40 10.57 -36.78
N ASN A 673 -18.10 11.11 -35.78
CA ASN A 673 -19.08 12.18 -36.00
C ASN A 673 -18.40 13.43 -36.59
N GLU A 674 -19.06 14.08 -37.55
CA GLU A 674 -18.73 15.41 -38.03
C GLU A 674 -18.85 16.41 -36.87
N GLY A 675 -17.88 17.30 -36.73
CA GLY A 675 -17.83 18.25 -35.63
C GLY A 675 -17.32 17.69 -34.30
N ALA A 676 -16.92 16.42 -34.22
CA ALA A 676 -16.32 15.88 -33.01
C ALA A 676 -14.96 16.52 -32.71
N LEU A 677 -14.61 16.68 -31.44
CA LEU A 677 -13.27 17.06 -31.03
C LEU A 677 -12.30 15.92 -31.30
N ILE A 678 -11.20 16.21 -32.00
CA ILE A 678 -10.15 15.25 -32.32
C ILE A 678 -8.77 15.81 -31.96
N GLY A 679 -7.85 14.90 -31.69
CA GLY A 679 -6.48 15.22 -31.30
C GLY A 679 -5.45 14.53 -32.18
N ARG A 680 -4.24 15.08 -32.24
CA ARG A 680 -3.03 14.40 -32.72
C ARG A 680 -1.82 14.85 -31.92
N VAL A 681 -0.77 14.04 -31.89
CA VAL A 681 0.50 14.40 -31.25
C VAL A 681 1.58 14.59 -32.29
N GLY A 682 2.18 15.79 -32.32
CA GLY A 682 3.12 16.19 -33.37
C GLY A 682 2.44 16.44 -34.72
N SER A 683 3.21 16.96 -35.68
CA SER A 683 2.69 17.34 -37.00
C SER A 683 2.33 16.15 -37.90
N SER A 684 2.89 14.96 -37.62
CA SER A 684 2.66 13.72 -38.37
C SER A 684 1.92 12.64 -37.56
N GLY A 685 1.43 12.97 -36.36
CA GLY A 685 0.68 12.02 -35.53
C GLY A 685 -0.65 11.64 -36.16
N MET A 686 -1.04 10.38 -36.00
CA MET A 686 -2.36 9.91 -36.43
C MET A 686 -3.46 10.59 -35.59
N PRO A 687 -4.50 11.14 -36.23
CA PRO A 687 -5.67 11.67 -35.52
C PRO A 687 -6.36 10.61 -34.68
N PHE A 688 -6.85 10.99 -33.51
CA PHE A 688 -7.67 10.15 -32.64
C PHE A 688 -8.89 10.92 -32.14
N LEU A 689 -9.97 10.19 -31.85
CA LEU A 689 -11.20 10.76 -31.32
C LEU A 689 -10.97 11.20 -29.87
N VAL A 690 -11.29 12.45 -29.57
CA VAL A 690 -11.33 12.95 -28.19
C VAL A 690 -12.76 12.88 -27.65
N GLY A 691 -13.75 13.35 -28.41
CA GLY A 691 -15.13 13.42 -27.92
C GLY A 691 -15.22 14.30 -26.66
N ASP A 692 -15.93 13.80 -25.64
CA ASP A 692 -15.98 14.43 -24.31
C ASP A 692 -14.73 14.17 -23.45
N LEU A 693 -14.13 12.99 -23.58
CA LEU A 693 -12.98 12.58 -22.77
C LEU A 693 -12.20 11.49 -23.50
N ALA A 694 -10.88 11.69 -23.68
CA ALA A 694 -10.00 10.66 -24.17
C ALA A 694 -8.63 10.70 -23.49
N GLU A 695 -8.02 9.52 -23.36
CA GLU A 695 -6.60 9.40 -23.09
C GLU A 695 -5.80 9.62 -24.37
N ILE A 696 -4.69 10.35 -24.27
CA ILE A 696 -3.75 10.48 -25.39
C ILE A 696 -3.15 9.09 -25.67
N PRO A 697 -3.15 8.61 -26.94
CA PRO A 697 -2.57 7.33 -27.27
C PRO A 697 -1.12 7.18 -26.76
N ALA A 698 -0.80 6.00 -26.22
CA ALA A 698 0.51 5.74 -25.65
C ALA A 698 1.63 5.77 -26.71
N GLY A 699 2.87 6.03 -26.27
CA GLY A 699 4.07 6.01 -27.12
C GLY A 699 4.24 7.21 -28.06
N GLN A 700 3.34 8.19 -27.98
CA GLN A 700 3.41 9.41 -28.79
C GLN A 700 4.47 10.37 -28.25
N THR A 701 5.05 11.18 -29.14
CA THR A 701 6.01 12.24 -28.77
C THR A 701 5.78 13.48 -29.62
N GLY A 702 5.66 14.64 -28.98
CA GLY A 702 5.44 15.93 -29.65
C GLY A 702 4.36 16.76 -28.96
N GLU A 703 4.02 17.89 -29.54
CA GLU A 703 2.95 18.74 -29.03
C GLU A 703 1.57 18.13 -29.31
N LEU A 704 0.69 18.07 -28.30
CA LEU A 704 -0.72 17.78 -28.53
C LEU A 704 -1.36 18.94 -29.30
N GLN A 705 -2.02 18.62 -30.40
CA GLN A 705 -2.80 19.54 -31.21
C GLN A 705 -4.25 19.07 -31.28
N LEU A 706 -5.20 20.01 -31.23
CA LEU A 706 -6.63 19.75 -31.23
C LEU A 706 -7.31 20.47 -32.40
N CYS A 707 -8.36 19.87 -32.96
CA CYS A 707 -9.22 20.53 -33.93
C CYS A 707 -10.61 19.88 -34.00
N ILE A 708 -11.48 20.48 -34.81
CA ILE A 708 -12.78 19.93 -35.17
C ILE A 708 -12.64 18.84 -36.24
N ASN A 709 -13.42 17.77 -36.12
CA ASN A 709 -13.48 16.72 -37.14
C ASN A 709 -14.31 17.19 -38.33
N ASP A 710 -13.63 17.80 -39.30
CA ASP A 710 -14.24 18.35 -40.49
C ASP A 710 -13.30 18.24 -41.71
N ASP A 711 -13.75 18.73 -42.86
CA ASP A 711 -13.06 18.81 -44.14
C ASP A 711 -11.99 19.92 -44.16
N LEU A 712 -10.87 19.72 -43.46
CA LEU A 712 -9.80 20.74 -43.37
C LEU A 712 -9.26 21.20 -44.73
N GLU A 713 -9.37 20.35 -45.76
CA GLU A 713 -8.84 20.61 -47.11
C GLU A 713 -9.89 21.16 -48.09
N GLY A 714 -11.16 21.27 -47.69
CA GLY A 714 -12.24 21.79 -48.55
C GLY A 714 -12.57 20.88 -49.74
N ARG A 715 -12.44 19.56 -49.60
CA ARG A 715 -12.76 18.57 -50.64
C ARG A 715 -14.26 18.47 -50.95
N TYR A 716 -15.12 18.79 -49.99
CA TYR A 716 -16.57 18.64 -50.04
C TYR A 716 -17.34 19.95 -49.80
N GLY A 717 -16.64 21.08 -49.60
CA GLY A 717 -17.23 22.38 -49.27
C GLY A 717 -16.20 23.52 -49.25
N ILE A 718 -16.40 24.52 -48.40
CA ILE A 718 -15.46 25.65 -48.21
C ILE A 718 -14.42 25.39 -47.11
N GLY A 719 -14.25 24.12 -46.72
CA GLY A 719 -13.46 23.70 -45.58
C GLY A 719 -13.99 24.31 -44.28
N LEU A 720 -13.12 24.86 -43.44
CA LEU A 720 -13.52 25.45 -42.15
C LEU A 720 -14.14 26.86 -42.25
N GLY A 721 -14.46 27.32 -43.47
CA GLY A 721 -14.91 28.68 -43.72
C GLY A 721 -16.30 29.01 -43.15
N ASP A 722 -17.16 28.01 -42.98
CA ASP A 722 -18.48 28.10 -42.36
C ASP A 722 -18.51 27.65 -40.89
N ASN A 723 -17.36 27.24 -40.35
CA ASN A 723 -17.27 26.78 -38.98
C ASN A 723 -17.32 27.96 -38.01
N GLN A 724 -18.12 27.82 -36.95
CA GLN A 724 -18.34 28.90 -35.98
C GLN A 724 -18.28 28.37 -34.54
N GLY A 725 -17.84 29.23 -33.62
CA GLY A 725 -17.74 28.88 -32.21
C GLY A 725 -16.43 28.20 -31.84
N ALA A 726 -16.37 27.74 -30.58
CA ALA A 726 -15.17 27.17 -29.98
C ALA A 726 -15.53 26.25 -28.82
N LEU A 727 -14.62 25.31 -28.53
CA LEU A 727 -14.69 24.46 -27.34
C LEU A 727 -13.59 24.82 -26.35
N THR A 728 -13.95 24.88 -25.07
CA THR A 728 -13.00 24.87 -23.96
C THR A 728 -12.59 23.44 -23.67
N VAL A 729 -11.28 23.16 -23.69
CA VAL A 729 -10.72 21.83 -23.47
C VAL A 729 -9.66 21.89 -22.38
N LEU A 730 -9.76 20.97 -21.42
CA LEU A 730 -8.76 20.76 -20.37
C LEU A 730 -7.85 19.60 -20.77
N VAL A 731 -6.54 19.85 -20.80
CA VAL A 731 -5.51 18.83 -20.97
C VAL A 731 -4.85 18.62 -19.63
N GLY A 732 -5.08 17.46 -19.02
CA GLY A 732 -4.61 17.09 -17.69
C GLY A 732 -3.90 15.74 -17.67
N PHE A 733 -3.57 15.29 -16.47
CA PHE A 733 -2.96 14.02 -16.14
C PHE A 733 -4.05 13.05 -15.67
N GLY A 734 -3.88 11.78 -16.00
CA GLY A 734 -4.79 10.71 -15.65
C GLY A 734 -5.03 9.78 -16.82
N THR A 735 -5.98 8.87 -16.64
CA THR A 735 -6.41 7.85 -17.60
C THR A 735 -7.94 7.82 -17.60
N ALA A 736 -8.55 7.49 -18.74
CA ALA A 736 -10.00 7.52 -18.92
C ALA A 736 -10.72 6.36 -18.20
#